data_AF-A0A150GWC5-F1
#
_entry.id   AF-A0A150GWC5-F1
#
_cell.length_a   1.000
_cell.length_b   1.000
_cell.length_c   1.000
_cell.angle_alpha   90.00
_cell.angle_beta   90.00
_cell.angle_gamma   90.00
#
_symmetry.space_group_name_H-M   'P 1'
#
loop_
_entity.id
_entity.type
_entity.pdbx_description
1 polymer ?
#
loop_
_entity_poly.entity_id
_entity_poly.type
_entity_poly.pdbx_seq_one_letter_code
_entity_poly.pdbx_strand_id
1 'polypeptide(L)'
;MADPAAASLNRARLQSLLEAFGEYPSKYRLMIWDFLLQLPHNTSAFAALAGLGLHSAFREVPDRLPLVNRALAQRLAATLSQLAHWCPVFAESTFLPDLVFPFVKLFASAPSAQSAAMNERCFETLATLLSCGWLRSWWERFPHPPLGVLSRIQDVLALHDAPLAAHFGTFRGGLAGVVWPHLATLWTELLPRSDWLRLWDHCITAGPDLLYFFVAAYFISLRTHMMSLDTDHALANWMAGPPPVELGTVMQAAYQLRSRTPEELRPVPSDWRPLPAGPTYTEFTDFPKGAVELFAADRARIRDAEEALLRRRAVVSELELRTRAVALQAASLSTERQQLAALEEQRRAMLRQLDAEAANEMTRLDDRAKEEKLRQIATVERAYQENLLEIRATWQRELEAARAEIAHKRALAAQQIRSREEDEQIKTLEFHAQQRMRDMEEDVRRTAVASAVRDELVAQQVEAEAKQRAKMKEWEAEDEARKLRQQVEMARRAELALAAEEGAARRAALREAQSLTLALDDELIKVDKDRKLRRLAEDAAAATAEARAAEESRDAARTAAEVETMRLRAHADTAWLEAEQLRREQLLEAERQQMEATAAAAREKLLETEAATRAIAAQSELLERRRALERQNAEEESEARRLMAIMASERGRDAAFVSVLAAKQEEMKV
;
A
#
# COMPACT_ATOMS: atom_id res chain seq x y z
N MET A 1 101.76 -31.42 5.71
CA MET A 1 101.89 -30.97 4.30
C MET A 1 100.48 -30.91 3.71
N ALA A 2 100.08 -29.70 3.30
CA ALA A 2 98.89 -29.33 2.51
C ALA A 2 97.52 -29.90 2.92
N ASP A 3 96.84 -29.16 3.80
CA ASP A 3 95.40 -29.27 4.03
C ASP A 3 94.66 -28.58 2.87
N PRO A 4 93.75 -29.25 2.13
CA PRO A 4 93.10 -28.65 0.98
C PRO A 4 92.12 -27.57 1.45
N ALA A 5 92.39 -26.34 1.02
CA ALA A 5 91.60 -25.15 1.29
C ALA A 5 90.09 -25.41 1.21
N ALA A 6 89.42 -25.40 2.37
CA ALA A 6 88.02 -25.03 2.46
C ALA A 6 87.91 -23.62 1.84
N ALA A 7 87.46 -23.55 0.60
CA ALA A 7 87.24 -22.31 -0.13
C ALA A 7 86.08 -21.56 0.53
N SER A 8 86.34 -20.85 1.62
CA SER A 8 85.39 -19.95 2.26
C SER A 8 84.94 -18.91 1.23
N LEU A 9 83.63 -18.81 1.00
CA LEU A 9 83.05 -17.75 0.16
C LEU A 9 83.53 -16.40 0.67
N ASN A 10 84.02 -15.57 -0.23
CA ASN A 10 84.55 -14.24 0.08
C ASN A 10 83.95 -13.23 -0.89
N ARG A 11 83.35 -12.16 -0.36
CA ARG A 11 82.68 -11.12 -1.15
C ARG A 11 83.58 -10.51 -2.23
N ALA A 12 84.83 -10.19 -1.92
CA ALA A 12 85.76 -9.61 -2.88
C ALA A 12 86.09 -10.56 -4.04
N ARG A 13 86.22 -11.87 -3.74
CA ARG A 13 86.40 -12.89 -4.78
C ARG A 13 85.16 -13.04 -5.66
N LEU A 14 83.98 -13.08 -5.05
CA LEU A 14 82.70 -13.13 -5.77
C LEU A 14 82.50 -11.90 -6.65
N GLN A 15 82.91 -10.72 -6.19
CA GLN A 15 82.88 -9.51 -7.00
C GLN A 15 83.84 -9.62 -8.20
N SER A 16 85.10 -10.04 -7.98
CA SER A 16 86.05 -10.23 -9.09
C SER A 16 85.60 -11.26 -10.13
N LEU A 17 84.95 -12.34 -9.68
CA LEU A 17 84.34 -13.34 -10.59
C LEU A 17 83.21 -12.73 -11.41
N LEU A 18 82.35 -11.93 -10.77
CA LEU A 18 81.25 -11.28 -11.45
C LEU A 18 81.74 -10.22 -12.45
N GLU A 19 82.80 -9.48 -12.12
CA GLU A 19 83.43 -8.52 -13.03
C GLU A 19 84.09 -9.22 -14.23
N ALA A 20 84.70 -10.39 -14.04
CA ALA A 20 85.36 -11.14 -15.11
C ALA A 20 84.39 -11.88 -16.03
N PHE A 21 83.34 -12.50 -15.47
CA PHE A 21 82.42 -13.37 -16.23
C PHE A 21 81.06 -12.74 -16.53
N GLY A 22 80.71 -11.63 -15.85
CA GLY A 22 79.44 -10.91 -16.04
C GLY A 22 78.20 -11.62 -15.49
N GLU A 23 78.34 -12.82 -14.91
CA GLU A 23 77.26 -13.56 -14.27
C GLU A 23 77.78 -14.62 -13.28
N TYR A 24 76.92 -15.03 -12.33
CA TYR A 24 77.21 -16.19 -11.50
C TYR A 24 76.74 -17.50 -12.13
N PRO A 25 77.50 -18.62 -11.96
CA PRO A 25 77.05 -19.91 -12.44
C PRO A 25 75.69 -20.31 -11.85
N SER A 26 74.75 -20.68 -12.71
CA SER A 26 73.35 -20.99 -12.32
C SER A 26 73.22 -22.01 -11.18
N LYS A 27 74.13 -22.99 -11.09
CA LYS A 27 74.14 -24.01 -10.03
C LYS A 27 74.42 -23.43 -8.64
N TYR A 28 75.25 -22.39 -8.54
CA TYR A 28 75.69 -21.81 -7.28
C TYR A 28 75.04 -20.47 -6.98
N ARG A 29 74.31 -19.87 -7.93
CA ARG A 29 73.69 -18.55 -7.80
C ARG A 29 72.90 -18.36 -6.50
N LEU A 30 71.97 -19.25 -6.18
CA LEU A 30 71.16 -19.12 -4.96
C LEU A 30 72.01 -19.21 -3.68
N MET A 31 73.06 -20.03 -3.66
CA MET A 31 74.00 -20.11 -2.53
C MET A 31 74.85 -18.83 -2.40
N ILE A 32 75.24 -18.25 -3.54
CA ILE A 32 75.97 -16.98 -3.56
C ILE A 32 75.07 -15.84 -3.08
N TRP A 33 73.81 -15.78 -3.52
CA TRP A 33 72.84 -14.78 -3.07
C TRP A 33 72.55 -14.92 -1.57
N ASP A 34 72.38 -16.15 -1.08
CA ASP A 34 72.22 -16.47 0.34
C ASP A 34 73.36 -15.90 1.19
N PHE A 35 74.61 -16.10 0.74
CA PHE A 35 75.80 -15.56 1.37
C PHE A 35 75.91 -14.02 1.29
N LEU A 36 75.65 -13.43 0.11
CA LEU A 36 75.78 -11.99 -0.09
C LEU A 36 74.72 -11.19 0.66
N LEU A 37 73.48 -11.70 0.71
CA LEU A 37 72.37 -11.12 1.45
C LEU A 37 72.42 -11.42 2.95
N GLN A 38 73.32 -12.33 3.37
CA GLN A 38 73.46 -12.79 4.76
C GLN A 38 72.11 -13.20 5.35
N LEU A 39 71.42 -14.10 4.65
CA LEU A 39 70.09 -14.55 5.05
C LEU A 39 70.15 -15.18 6.46
N PRO A 40 69.19 -14.85 7.35
CA PRO A 40 69.26 -15.28 8.75
C PRO A 40 68.91 -16.75 8.98
N HIS A 41 68.22 -17.42 8.06
CA HIS A 41 67.73 -18.80 8.21
C HIS A 41 66.90 -19.00 9.48
N ASN A 42 65.93 -18.10 9.71
CA ASN A 42 65.04 -18.10 10.87
C ASN A 42 63.95 -19.18 10.74
N THR A 43 64.34 -20.46 10.77
CA THR A 43 63.44 -21.58 10.48
C THR A 43 62.21 -21.65 11.38
N SER A 44 62.35 -21.40 12.69
CA SER A 44 61.21 -21.39 13.62
C SER A 44 60.25 -20.23 13.35
N ALA A 45 60.79 -19.02 13.10
CA ALA A 45 60.00 -17.84 12.78
C ALA A 45 59.23 -18.02 11.46
N PHE A 46 59.89 -18.58 10.44
CA PHE A 46 59.26 -18.90 9.17
C PHE A 46 58.18 -19.96 9.32
N ALA A 47 58.42 -21.03 10.08
CA ALA A 47 57.43 -22.06 10.32
C ALA A 47 56.18 -21.49 11.02
N ALA A 48 56.35 -20.62 12.00
CA ALA A 48 55.23 -19.93 12.67
C ALA A 48 54.43 -19.05 11.69
N LEU A 49 55.13 -18.28 10.84
CA LEU A 49 54.52 -17.43 9.82
C LEU A 49 53.77 -18.25 8.76
N ALA A 50 54.39 -19.31 8.26
CA ALA A 50 53.79 -20.22 7.28
C ALA A 50 52.58 -20.97 7.86
N GLY A 51 52.59 -21.25 9.18
CA GLY A 51 51.49 -21.87 9.91
C GLY A 51 50.18 -21.04 9.93
N LEU A 52 50.24 -19.73 9.68
CA LEU A 52 49.05 -18.86 9.56
C LEU A 52 48.24 -19.14 8.29
N GLY A 53 48.78 -19.89 7.33
CA GLY A 53 48.08 -20.27 6.10
C GLY A 53 47.88 -19.12 5.10
N LEU A 54 46.95 -19.29 4.17
CA LEU A 54 46.70 -18.31 3.12
C LEU A 54 46.01 -17.06 3.67
N HIS A 55 46.59 -15.89 3.37
CA HIS A 55 46.01 -14.61 3.73
C HIS A 55 44.76 -14.35 2.87
N SER A 56 43.78 -13.68 3.46
CA SER A 56 42.49 -13.39 2.83
C SER A 56 42.63 -12.60 1.51
N ALA A 57 43.67 -11.78 1.38
CA ALA A 57 44.00 -11.03 0.15
C ALA A 57 44.40 -11.93 -1.03
N PHE A 58 45.00 -13.09 -0.76
CA PHE A 58 45.65 -13.91 -1.78
C PHE A 58 45.05 -15.32 -1.91
N ARG A 59 43.97 -15.60 -1.19
CA ARG A 59 43.29 -16.91 -1.20
C ARG A 59 42.84 -17.33 -2.60
N GLU A 60 42.38 -16.39 -3.41
CA GLU A 60 41.86 -16.64 -4.77
C GLU A 60 42.92 -16.51 -5.87
N VAL A 61 44.15 -16.13 -5.52
CA VAL A 61 45.25 -15.97 -6.50
C VAL A 61 45.50 -17.24 -7.31
N PRO A 62 45.50 -18.47 -6.72
CA PRO A 62 45.69 -19.69 -7.49
C PRO A 62 44.59 -19.96 -8.53
N ASP A 63 43.39 -19.43 -8.31
CA ASP A 63 42.23 -19.65 -9.19
C ASP A 63 42.07 -18.53 -10.22
N ARG A 64 42.50 -17.30 -9.90
CA ARG A 64 42.45 -16.12 -10.78
C ARG A 64 43.62 -16.04 -11.76
N LEU A 65 44.80 -16.56 -11.39
CA LEU A 65 45.97 -16.52 -12.26
C LEU A 65 45.88 -17.60 -13.34
N PRO A 66 45.97 -17.25 -14.64
CA PRO A 66 46.03 -18.21 -15.74
C PRO A 66 47.42 -18.85 -15.86
N LEU A 67 47.98 -19.33 -14.75
CA LEU A 67 49.26 -20.04 -14.74
C LEU A 67 49.03 -21.51 -15.11
N VAL A 68 49.75 -21.99 -16.12
CA VAL A 68 49.74 -23.41 -16.54
C VAL A 68 50.16 -24.33 -15.40
N ASN A 69 51.01 -23.85 -14.48
CA ASN A 69 51.50 -24.62 -13.34
C ASN A 69 50.79 -24.22 -12.03
N ARG A 70 49.83 -25.04 -11.61
CA ARG A 70 49.07 -24.84 -10.37
C ARG A 70 49.94 -24.87 -9.11
N ALA A 71 51.01 -25.68 -9.08
CA ALA A 71 51.93 -25.73 -7.95
C ALA A 71 52.72 -24.42 -7.80
N LEU A 72 53.11 -23.81 -8.92
CA LEU A 72 53.75 -22.49 -8.91
C LEU A 72 52.78 -21.40 -8.43
N ALA A 73 51.52 -21.44 -8.86
CA ALA A 73 50.48 -20.51 -8.43
C ALA A 73 50.19 -20.63 -6.92
N GLN A 74 50.11 -21.85 -6.39
CA GLN A 74 49.97 -22.10 -4.95
C GLN A 74 51.16 -21.58 -4.15
N ARG A 75 52.38 -21.80 -4.66
CA ARG A 75 53.60 -21.29 -4.02
C ARG A 75 53.64 -19.76 -4.01
N LEU A 76 53.27 -19.11 -5.12
CA LEU A 76 53.15 -17.65 -5.18
C LEU A 76 52.14 -17.14 -4.16
N ALA A 77 50.95 -17.73 -4.09
CA ALA A 77 49.93 -17.36 -3.11
C ALA A 77 50.41 -17.56 -1.67
N ALA A 78 51.17 -18.63 -1.40
CA ALA A 78 51.76 -18.87 -0.08
C ALA A 78 52.82 -17.82 0.28
N THR A 79 53.75 -17.50 -0.63
CA THR A 79 54.77 -16.47 -0.40
C THR A 79 54.16 -15.08 -0.21
N LEU A 80 53.17 -14.71 -1.03
CA LEU A 80 52.42 -13.46 -0.87
C LEU A 80 51.67 -13.42 0.47
N SER A 81 51.08 -14.55 0.88
CA SER A 81 50.41 -14.66 2.18
C SER A 81 51.36 -14.49 3.35
N GLN A 82 52.56 -15.09 3.28
CA GLN A 82 53.61 -14.92 4.29
C GLN A 82 54.05 -13.45 4.39
N LEU A 83 54.23 -12.78 3.25
CA LEU A 83 54.53 -11.34 3.24
C LEU A 83 53.38 -10.51 3.84
N ALA A 84 52.13 -10.77 3.46
CA ALA A 84 50.96 -10.07 4.02
C ALA A 84 50.79 -10.27 5.54
N HIS A 85 51.04 -11.49 6.04
CA HIS A 85 51.00 -11.77 7.47
C HIS A 85 52.16 -11.12 8.22
N TRP A 86 53.32 -10.99 7.58
CA TRP A 86 54.47 -10.30 8.15
C TRP A 86 54.26 -8.78 8.19
N CYS A 87 53.65 -8.20 7.15
CA CYS A 87 53.34 -6.78 7.11
C CYS A 87 52.06 -6.49 6.29
N PRO A 88 51.08 -5.76 6.85
CA PRO A 88 49.77 -5.55 6.21
C PRO A 88 49.86 -4.75 4.90
N VAL A 89 50.86 -3.87 4.73
CA VAL A 89 51.02 -3.09 3.50
C VAL A 89 51.19 -3.98 2.26
N PHE A 90 51.78 -5.16 2.44
CA PHE A 90 51.98 -6.12 1.36
C PHE A 90 50.66 -6.78 0.91
N ALA A 91 49.68 -6.92 1.80
CA ALA A 91 48.34 -7.35 1.41
C ALA A 91 47.65 -6.30 0.51
N GLU A 92 47.89 -5.03 0.79
CA GLU A 92 47.30 -3.87 0.11
C GLU A 92 48.01 -3.46 -1.18
N SER A 93 49.16 -4.06 -1.48
CA SER A 93 49.99 -3.70 -2.63
C SER A 93 49.59 -4.44 -3.91
N THR A 94 49.11 -3.71 -4.91
CA THR A 94 48.62 -4.27 -6.18
C THR A 94 49.73 -4.82 -7.08
N PHE A 95 50.93 -4.21 -7.06
CA PHE A 95 52.07 -4.60 -7.87
C PHE A 95 52.94 -5.70 -7.25
N LEU A 96 52.69 -6.06 -5.98
CA LEU A 96 53.52 -7.03 -5.25
C LEU A 96 53.53 -8.44 -5.89
N PRO A 97 52.42 -8.98 -6.43
CA PRO A 97 52.44 -10.27 -7.10
C PRO A 97 53.44 -10.33 -8.25
N ASP A 98 53.48 -9.30 -9.09
CA ASP A 98 54.38 -9.22 -10.25
C ASP A 98 55.84 -9.02 -9.82
N LEU A 99 56.07 -8.26 -8.76
CA LEU A 99 57.39 -8.06 -8.15
C LEU A 99 57.97 -9.37 -7.58
N VAL A 100 57.14 -10.16 -6.91
CA VAL A 100 57.57 -11.37 -6.18
C VAL A 100 57.68 -12.59 -7.09
N PHE A 101 56.85 -12.66 -8.13
CA PHE A 101 56.77 -13.83 -9.02
C PHE A 101 58.11 -14.30 -9.63
N PRO A 102 59.03 -13.42 -10.09
CA PRO A 102 60.30 -13.84 -10.66
C PRO A 102 61.16 -14.63 -9.68
N PHE A 103 61.20 -14.21 -8.41
CA PHE A 103 61.89 -14.92 -7.34
C PHE A 103 61.21 -16.24 -7.03
N VAL A 104 59.88 -16.25 -6.87
CA VAL A 104 59.14 -17.50 -6.61
C VAL A 104 59.41 -18.53 -7.71
N LYS A 105 59.42 -18.10 -8.97
CA LYS A 105 59.74 -18.95 -10.13
C LYS A 105 61.20 -19.41 -10.13
N LEU A 106 62.15 -18.56 -9.76
CA LEU A 106 63.56 -18.89 -9.65
C LEU A 106 63.78 -19.99 -8.60
N PHE A 107 63.27 -19.78 -7.38
CA PHE A 107 63.41 -20.76 -6.29
C PHE A 107 62.58 -22.04 -6.54
N ALA A 108 61.46 -21.95 -7.27
CA ALA A 108 60.70 -23.12 -7.70
C ALA A 108 61.41 -23.97 -8.76
N SER A 109 62.39 -23.41 -9.46
CA SER A 109 63.18 -24.12 -10.47
C SER A 109 64.42 -24.83 -9.88
N ALA A 110 64.70 -24.65 -8.59
CA ALA A 110 65.89 -25.20 -7.94
C ALA A 110 65.75 -26.72 -7.66
N PRO A 111 66.86 -27.51 -7.62
CA PRO A 111 66.83 -28.96 -7.41
C PRO A 111 66.22 -29.45 -6.08
N SER A 112 65.85 -28.55 -5.16
CA SER A 112 65.20 -28.82 -3.87
C SER A 112 64.00 -27.87 -3.61
N ALA A 113 63.34 -27.44 -4.68
CA ALA A 113 62.26 -26.45 -4.67
C ALA A 113 61.12 -26.73 -3.68
N GLN A 114 60.84 -27.99 -3.36
CA GLN A 114 59.73 -28.41 -2.49
C GLN A 114 60.08 -28.39 -0.99
N SER A 115 61.35 -28.17 -0.63
CA SER A 115 61.78 -28.13 0.76
C SER A 115 61.26 -26.88 1.48
N ALA A 116 60.83 -27.02 2.73
CA ALA A 116 60.45 -25.89 3.59
C ALA A 116 61.59 -24.86 3.68
N ALA A 117 62.85 -25.31 3.73
CA ALA A 117 64.02 -24.45 3.73
C ALA A 117 64.17 -23.61 2.45
N MET A 118 63.68 -24.09 1.30
CA MET A 118 63.73 -23.32 0.05
C MET A 118 62.62 -22.25 -0.01
N ASN A 119 61.47 -22.52 0.62
CA ASN A 119 60.41 -21.54 0.77
C ASN A 119 60.83 -20.45 1.76
N GLU A 120 61.48 -20.84 2.85
CA GLU A 120 62.10 -19.92 3.82
C GLU A 120 63.11 -19.00 3.14
N ARG A 121 64.11 -19.54 2.43
CA ARG A 121 65.09 -18.71 1.71
C ARG A 121 64.45 -17.78 0.68
N CYS A 122 63.41 -18.25 -0.01
CA CYS A 122 62.66 -17.42 -0.95
C CYS A 122 61.99 -16.24 -0.23
N PHE A 123 61.34 -16.50 0.90
CA PHE A 123 60.73 -15.46 1.74
C PHE A 123 61.78 -14.51 2.30
N GLU A 124 62.87 -15.00 2.90
CA GLU A 124 63.91 -14.16 3.51
C GLU A 124 64.66 -13.33 2.47
N THR A 125 64.88 -13.86 1.27
CA THR A 125 65.42 -13.09 0.13
C THR A 125 64.51 -11.91 -0.17
N LEU A 126 63.20 -12.17 -0.34
CA LEU A 126 62.22 -11.11 -0.60
C LEU A 126 62.12 -10.13 0.56
N ALA A 127 62.03 -10.61 1.78
CA ALA A 127 61.97 -9.78 2.99
C ALA A 127 63.20 -8.87 3.10
N THR A 128 64.39 -9.39 2.79
CA THR A 128 65.64 -8.60 2.77
C THR A 128 65.61 -7.54 1.67
N LEU A 129 65.19 -7.89 0.45
CA LEU A 129 65.08 -6.91 -0.65
C LEU A 129 64.05 -5.82 -0.35
N LEU A 130 62.91 -6.21 0.22
CA LEU A 130 61.77 -5.35 0.53
C LEU A 130 62.02 -4.43 1.72
N SER A 131 62.64 -4.91 2.79
CA SER A 131 62.76 -4.15 4.05
C SER A 131 64.14 -3.57 4.33
N CYS A 132 65.21 -4.16 3.77
CA CYS A 132 66.56 -3.87 4.24
C CYS A 132 67.38 -2.94 3.32
N GLY A 133 66.93 -2.63 2.09
CA GLY A 133 67.64 -1.67 1.25
C GLY A 133 67.07 -1.46 -0.14
N TRP A 134 67.11 -2.47 -1.01
CA TRP A 134 66.82 -2.32 -2.45
C TRP A 134 65.47 -1.68 -2.72
N LEU A 135 64.41 -2.12 -2.03
CA LEU A 135 63.02 -1.69 -2.29
C LEU A 135 62.39 -1.03 -1.05
N ARG A 136 63.21 -0.71 -0.03
CA ARG A 136 62.77 -0.24 1.30
C ARG A 136 61.85 0.98 1.22
N SER A 137 62.18 1.93 0.37
CA SER A 137 61.48 3.20 0.23
C SER A 137 60.22 3.13 -0.66
N TRP A 138 59.86 1.94 -1.16
CA TRP A 138 58.76 1.83 -2.12
C TRP A 138 57.37 2.08 -1.55
N TRP A 139 57.23 1.92 -0.26
CA TRP A 139 55.95 2.08 0.44
C TRP A 139 55.84 3.38 1.25
N GLU A 140 56.87 4.24 1.23
CA GLU A 140 56.88 5.52 1.99
C GLU A 140 55.67 6.41 1.70
N ARG A 141 55.16 6.37 0.46
CA ARG A 141 54.01 7.16 0.01
C ARG A 141 52.85 6.29 -0.48
N PHE A 142 52.74 5.06 0.04
CA PHE A 142 51.64 4.14 -0.31
C PHE A 142 50.27 4.86 -0.22
N PRO A 143 49.37 4.71 -1.22
CA PRO A 143 49.39 3.75 -2.34
C PRO A 143 50.10 4.23 -3.61
N HIS A 144 50.75 5.40 -3.58
CA HIS A 144 51.45 5.92 -4.74
C HIS A 144 52.74 5.12 -5.03
N PRO A 145 53.24 5.15 -6.28
CA PRO A 145 54.57 4.64 -6.62
C PRO A 145 55.67 5.25 -5.72
N PRO A 146 56.90 4.69 -5.71
CA PRO A 146 58.08 5.24 -5.06
C PRO A 146 58.51 6.60 -5.63
N LEU A 147 57.70 7.66 -5.44
CA LEU A 147 57.96 8.97 -6.01
C LEU A 147 59.30 9.55 -5.53
N GLY A 148 59.71 9.24 -4.30
CA GLY A 148 61.03 9.63 -3.78
C GLY A 148 62.15 9.07 -4.64
N VAL A 149 62.18 7.76 -4.85
CA VAL A 149 63.20 7.10 -5.67
C VAL A 149 63.11 7.49 -7.13
N LEU A 150 61.90 7.58 -7.70
CA LEU A 150 61.70 7.99 -9.08
C LEU A 150 62.20 9.42 -9.33
N SER A 151 61.98 10.34 -8.38
CA SER A 151 62.54 11.69 -8.42
C SER A 151 64.07 11.65 -8.38
N ARG A 152 64.67 10.78 -7.56
CA ARG A 152 66.13 10.65 -7.53
C ARG A 152 66.70 10.07 -8.81
N ILE A 153 66.02 9.11 -9.44
CA ILE A 153 66.41 8.60 -10.77
C ILE A 153 66.37 9.75 -11.79
N GLN A 154 65.35 10.60 -11.72
CA GLN A 154 65.26 11.80 -12.56
C GLN A 154 66.41 12.78 -12.30
N ASP A 155 66.81 13.01 -11.05
CA ASP A 155 67.96 13.85 -10.71
C ASP A 155 69.26 13.27 -11.28
N VAL A 156 69.47 11.95 -11.15
CA VAL A 156 70.62 11.24 -11.73
C VAL A 156 70.60 11.37 -13.26
N LEU A 157 69.44 11.18 -13.88
CA LEU A 157 69.31 11.33 -15.33
C LEU A 157 69.57 12.77 -15.76
N ALA A 158 69.11 13.77 -15.02
CA ALA A 158 69.35 15.18 -15.29
C ALA A 158 70.84 15.55 -15.17
N LEU A 159 71.55 14.94 -14.23
CA LEU A 159 73.00 15.12 -14.05
C LEU A 159 73.80 14.59 -15.25
N HIS A 160 73.47 13.39 -15.74
CA HIS A 160 74.25 12.71 -16.78
C HIS A 160 73.74 12.94 -18.21
N ASP A 161 72.46 13.26 -18.37
CA ASP A 161 71.79 13.52 -19.64
C ASP A 161 70.59 14.47 -19.47
N ALA A 162 70.87 15.75 -19.20
CA ALA A 162 69.85 16.78 -19.00
C ALA A 162 68.82 16.88 -20.15
N PRO A 163 69.19 16.81 -21.45
CA PRO A 163 68.20 16.80 -22.52
C PRO A 163 67.21 15.64 -22.42
N LEU A 164 67.69 14.44 -22.08
CA LEU A 164 66.83 13.25 -22.00
C LEU A 164 65.89 13.35 -20.80
N ALA A 165 66.40 13.82 -19.66
CA ALA A 165 65.57 14.09 -18.48
C ALA A 165 64.46 15.12 -18.77
N ALA A 166 64.78 16.19 -19.50
CA ALA A 166 63.81 17.20 -19.90
C ALA A 166 62.74 16.62 -20.85
N HIS A 167 63.14 15.76 -21.78
CA HIS A 167 62.23 15.10 -22.71
C HIS A 167 61.24 14.17 -22.00
N PHE A 168 61.65 13.45 -20.95
CA PHE A 168 60.69 12.68 -20.14
C PHE A 168 59.57 13.54 -19.55
N GLY A 169 59.83 14.83 -19.28
CA GLY A 169 58.83 15.78 -18.80
C GLY A 169 57.73 16.11 -19.82
N THR A 170 57.91 15.78 -21.11
CA THR A 170 56.88 16.03 -22.13
C THR A 170 55.81 14.94 -22.19
N PHE A 171 56.07 13.76 -21.62
CA PHE A 171 55.12 12.66 -21.58
C PHE A 171 54.17 12.76 -20.38
N ARG A 172 52.97 12.20 -20.52
CA ARG A 172 52.00 12.13 -19.43
C ARG A 172 52.54 11.32 -18.26
N GLY A 173 52.62 11.94 -17.08
CA GLY A 173 53.16 11.30 -15.87
C GLY A 173 54.68 11.36 -15.75
N GLY A 174 55.37 12.03 -16.68
CA GLY A 174 56.80 12.26 -16.63
C GLY A 174 57.64 10.98 -16.64
N LEU A 175 58.86 11.06 -16.10
CA LEU A 175 59.74 9.89 -15.93
C LEU A 175 59.08 8.77 -15.11
N ALA A 176 58.31 9.14 -14.07
CA ALA A 176 57.62 8.17 -13.22
C ALA A 176 56.63 7.31 -14.02
N GLY A 177 55.87 7.90 -14.94
CA GLY A 177 54.91 7.18 -15.77
C GLY A 177 55.54 6.14 -16.70
N VAL A 178 56.76 6.40 -17.18
CA VAL A 178 57.49 5.49 -18.08
C VAL A 178 58.27 4.43 -17.30
N VAL A 179 58.95 4.83 -16.24
CA VAL A 179 59.87 3.95 -15.49
C VAL A 179 59.13 3.01 -14.56
N TRP A 180 58.09 3.49 -13.88
CA TRP A 180 57.42 2.73 -12.82
C TRP A 180 56.84 1.39 -13.27
N PRO A 181 56.13 1.27 -14.42
CA PRO A 181 55.58 -0.02 -14.87
C PRO A 181 56.64 -1.12 -14.97
N HIS A 182 57.81 -0.78 -15.52
CA HIS A 182 58.92 -1.73 -15.66
C HIS A 182 59.67 -1.97 -14.35
N LEU A 183 59.81 -0.93 -13.52
CA LEU A 183 60.44 -1.07 -12.21
C LEU A 183 59.58 -1.92 -11.27
N ALA A 184 58.25 -1.76 -11.29
CA ALA A 184 57.29 -2.50 -10.47
C ALA A 184 57.34 -4.02 -10.71
N THR A 185 57.69 -4.43 -11.93
CA THR A 185 57.92 -5.84 -12.32
C THR A 185 59.38 -6.27 -12.20
N LEU A 186 60.24 -5.44 -11.60
CA LEU A 186 61.69 -5.66 -11.48
C LEU A 186 62.34 -5.99 -12.83
N TRP A 187 61.89 -5.30 -13.89
CA TRP A 187 62.39 -5.42 -15.26
C TRP A 187 62.09 -6.74 -15.97
N THR A 188 61.21 -7.61 -15.45
CA THR A 188 60.92 -8.88 -16.13
C THR A 188 60.12 -8.75 -17.42
N GLU A 189 59.47 -7.61 -17.64
CA GLU A 189 58.81 -7.32 -18.92
C GLU A 189 59.80 -6.96 -20.03
N LEU A 190 60.95 -6.39 -19.67
CA LEU A 190 61.93 -5.87 -20.63
C LEU A 190 63.15 -6.78 -20.80
N LEU A 191 63.51 -7.52 -19.76
CA LEU A 191 64.69 -8.38 -19.75
C LEU A 191 64.30 -9.85 -19.87
N PRO A 192 64.95 -10.62 -20.77
CA PRO A 192 64.82 -12.07 -20.75
C PRO A 192 65.39 -12.64 -19.44
N ARG A 193 64.98 -13.87 -19.11
CA ARG A 193 65.37 -14.53 -17.85
C ARG A 193 66.88 -14.52 -17.58
N SER A 194 67.69 -14.76 -18.61
CA SER A 194 69.16 -14.76 -18.48
C SER A 194 69.69 -13.40 -18.04
N ASP A 195 69.25 -12.35 -18.71
CA ASP A 195 69.72 -10.98 -18.44
C ASP A 195 69.16 -10.43 -17.12
N TRP A 196 67.94 -10.81 -16.76
CA TRP A 196 67.39 -10.49 -15.44
C TRP A 196 68.23 -11.09 -14.31
N LEU A 197 68.66 -12.36 -14.44
CA LEU A 197 69.52 -13.00 -13.44
C LEU A 197 70.89 -12.33 -13.34
N ARG A 198 71.46 -11.91 -14.46
CA ARG A 198 72.72 -11.17 -14.53
C ARG A 198 72.61 -9.81 -13.84
N LEU A 199 71.53 -9.06 -14.11
CA LEU A 199 71.24 -7.80 -13.43
C LEU A 199 71.20 -8.00 -11.91
N TRP A 200 70.48 -9.01 -11.43
CA TRP A 200 70.36 -9.27 -9.99
C TRP A 200 71.64 -9.81 -9.35
N ASP A 201 72.46 -10.57 -10.07
CA ASP A 201 73.82 -10.93 -9.62
C ASP A 201 74.62 -9.65 -9.32
N HIS A 202 74.54 -8.63 -10.18
CA HIS A 202 75.18 -7.34 -9.95
C HIS A 202 74.52 -6.51 -8.84
N CYS A 203 73.18 -6.39 -8.82
CA CYS A 203 72.46 -5.61 -7.82
C CYS A 203 72.72 -6.12 -6.39
N ILE A 204 72.73 -7.44 -6.19
CA ILE A 204 72.98 -8.04 -4.87
C ILE A 204 74.45 -7.86 -4.46
N THR A 205 75.39 -7.96 -5.41
CA THR A 205 76.83 -7.85 -5.12
C THR A 205 77.23 -6.40 -4.80
N ALA A 206 76.77 -5.45 -5.61
CA ALA A 206 77.19 -4.05 -5.58
C ALA A 206 76.44 -3.20 -4.55
N GLY A 207 75.20 -3.56 -4.21
CA GLY A 207 74.37 -2.87 -3.22
C GLY A 207 73.04 -2.31 -3.76
N PRO A 208 72.24 -1.67 -2.88
CA PRO A 208 70.85 -1.30 -3.15
C PRO A 208 70.66 -0.20 -4.20
N ASP A 209 71.68 0.62 -4.45
CA ASP A 209 71.61 1.77 -5.35
C ASP A 209 71.82 1.41 -6.83
N LEU A 210 72.51 0.30 -7.13
CA LEU A 210 72.88 -0.07 -8.50
C LEU A 210 71.67 -0.28 -9.42
N LEU A 211 70.56 -0.81 -8.89
CA LEU A 211 69.32 -1.01 -9.66
C LEU A 211 68.84 0.32 -10.29
N TYR A 212 69.00 1.42 -9.58
CA TYR A 212 68.54 2.74 -10.01
C TYR A 212 69.50 3.39 -11.01
N PHE A 213 70.80 3.15 -10.87
CA PHE A 213 71.77 3.52 -11.90
C PHE A 213 71.61 2.69 -13.18
N PHE A 214 71.22 1.42 -13.06
CA PHE A 214 70.84 0.60 -14.21
C PHE A 214 69.65 1.20 -14.97
N VAL A 215 68.61 1.66 -14.25
CA VAL A 215 67.47 2.34 -14.86
C VAL A 215 67.93 3.55 -15.69
N ALA A 216 68.72 4.45 -15.10
CA ALA A 216 69.24 5.61 -15.81
C ALA A 216 70.11 5.22 -17.03
N ALA A 217 71.02 4.25 -16.85
CA ALA A 217 71.88 3.75 -17.92
C ALA A 217 71.09 3.14 -19.08
N TYR A 218 70.03 2.39 -18.78
CA TYR A 218 69.18 1.75 -19.77
C TYR A 218 68.54 2.80 -20.68
N PHE A 219 67.91 3.84 -20.12
CA PHE A 219 67.29 4.88 -20.94
C PHE A 219 68.31 5.76 -21.67
N ILE A 220 69.49 6.01 -21.09
CA ILE A 220 70.59 6.70 -21.78
C ILE A 220 71.08 5.89 -22.98
N SER A 221 71.19 4.56 -22.86
CA SER A 221 71.59 3.69 -23.97
C SER A 221 70.58 3.74 -25.14
N LEU A 222 69.33 4.04 -24.84
CA LEU A 222 68.24 4.19 -25.81
C LEU A 222 67.99 5.64 -26.22
N ARG A 223 68.86 6.57 -25.85
CA ARG A 223 68.69 8.02 -26.06
C ARG A 223 68.17 8.37 -27.45
N THR A 224 68.82 7.88 -28.52
CA THR A 224 68.45 8.24 -29.90
C THR A 224 67.01 7.85 -30.23
N HIS A 225 66.56 6.69 -29.75
CA HIS A 225 65.19 6.23 -29.94
C HIS A 225 64.22 7.00 -29.05
N MET A 226 64.56 7.20 -27.77
CA MET A 226 63.73 7.96 -26.83
C MET A 226 63.47 9.38 -27.33
N MET A 227 64.50 10.09 -27.80
CA MET A 227 64.39 11.44 -28.35
C MET A 227 63.54 11.54 -29.62
N SER A 228 63.29 10.42 -30.30
CA SER A 228 62.46 10.38 -31.50
C SER A 228 60.96 10.23 -31.19
N LEU A 229 60.61 9.88 -29.94
CA LEU A 229 59.22 9.70 -29.52
C LEU A 229 58.62 11.05 -29.12
N ASP A 230 57.70 11.55 -29.92
CA ASP A 230 57.10 12.89 -29.74
C ASP A 230 55.68 12.84 -29.13
N THR A 231 55.08 11.66 -29.03
CA THR A 231 53.70 11.47 -28.56
C THR A 231 53.57 10.36 -27.52
N ASP A 232 52.62 10.50 -26.60
CA ASP A 232 52.27 9.46 -25.62
C ASP A 232 51.85 8.14 -26.30
N HIS A 233 51.25 8.21 -27.49
CA HIS A 233 50.86 7.02 -28.25
C HIS A 233 52.08 6.27 -28.80
N ALA A 234 53.06 6.98 -29.35
CA ALA A 234 54.31 6.38 -29.82
C ALA A 234 55.08 5.74 -28.65
N LEU A 235 55.10 6.41 -27.50
CA LEU A 235 55.65 5.88 -26.26
C LEU A 235 54.92 4.61 -25.80
N ALA A 236 53.59 4.59 -25.80
CA ALA A 236 52.80 3.39 -25.43
C ALA A 236 53.08 2.19 -26.34
N ASN A 237 53.19 2.42 -27.65
CA ASN A 237 53.54 1.37 -28.60
C ASN A 237 54.96 0.85 -28.38
N TRP A 238 55.90 1.74 -28.03
CA TRP A 238 57.27 1.36 -27.68
C TRP A 238 57.34 0.54 -26.39
N MET A 239 56.58 0.94 -25.35
CA MET A 239 56.53 0.22 -24.07
C MET A 239 55.99 -1.21 -24.21
N ALA A 240 55.19 -1.49 -25.24
CA ALA A 240 54.69 -2.84 -25.53
C ALA A 240 55.77 -3.80 -26.07
N GLY A 241 56.92 -3.28 -26.51
CA GLY A 241 58.01 -4.10 -27.05
C GLY A 241 59.28 -3.28 -27.33
N PRO A 242 60.02 -2.87 -26.29
CA PRO A 242 61.20 -2.05 -26.48
C PRO A 242 62.33 -2.83 -27.16
N PRO A 243 63.24 -2.13 -27.86
CA PRO A 243 64.34 -2.75 -28.56
C PRO A 243 65.27 -3.48 -27.57
N PRO A 244 65.81 -4.65 -27.95
CA PRO A 244 66.74 -5.36 -27.11
C PRO A 244 68.02 -4.53 -26.92
N VAL A 245 68.49 -4.46 -25.68
CA VAL A 245 69.74 -3.79 -25.32
C VAL A 245 70.75 -4.82 -24.86
N GLU A 246 72.01 -4.63 -25.22
CA GLU A 246 73.09 -5.51 -24.78
C GLU A 246 73.41 -5.21 -23.30
N LEU A 247 73.03 -6.14 -22.41
CA LEU A 247 73.08 -5.91 -20.96
C LEU A 247 74.49 -5.54 -20.47
N GLY A 248 75.55 -6.09 -21.08
CA GLY A 248 76.93 -5.84 -20.68
C GLY A 248 77.31 -4.36 -20.77
N THR A 249 77.03 -3.71 -21.90
CA THR A 249 77.25 -2.27 -22.07
C THR A 249 76.40 -1.42 -21.13
N VAL A 250 75.12 -1.78 -20.91
CA VAL A 250 74.26 -1.04 -19.97
C VAL A 250 74.78 -1.16 -18.54
N MET A 251 75.23 -2.34 -18.12
CA MET A 251 75.79 -2.54 -16.79
C MET A 251 77.10 -1.76 -16.62
N GLN A 252 78.00 -1.77 -17.60
CA GLN A 252 79.21 -0.96 -17.57
C GLN A 252 78.88 0.53 -17.45
N ALA A 253 77.91 1.01 -18.23
CA ALA A 253 77.41 2.38 -18.11
C ALA A 253 76.83 2.64 -16.71
N ALA A 254 76.04 1.73 -16.13
CA ALA A 254 75.49 1.88 -14.78
C ALA A 254 76.58 2.04 -13.71
N TYR A 255 77.65 1.24 -13.76
CA TYR A 255 78.79 1.39 -12.84
C TYR A 255 79.55 2.71 -13.06
N GLN A 256 79.67 3.18 -14.31
CA GLN A 256 80.27 4.48 -14.61
C GLN A 256 79.42 5.65 -14.11
N LEU A 257 78.09 5.59 -14.30
CA LEU A 257 77.17 6.59 -13.76
C LEU A 257 77.26 6.63 -12.23
N ARG A 258 77.25 5.45 -11.58
CA ARG A 258 77.36 5.33 -10.13
C ARG A 258 78.66 5.93 -9.58
N SER A 259 79.80 5.72 -10.25
CA SER A 259 81.09 6.26 -9.79
C SER A 259 81.24 7.77 -10.00
N ARG A 260 80.52 8.33 -10.98
CA ARG A 260 80.53 9.78 -11.29
C ARG A 260 79.45 10.57 -10.56
N THR A 261 78.51 9.90 -9.89
CA THR A 261 77.42 10.56 -9.17
C THR A 261 77.84 10.86 -7.72
N PRO A 262 77.73 12.12 -7.26
CA PRO A 262 77.94 12.48 -5.86
C PRO A 262 77.04 11.69 -4.90
N GLU A 263 77.48 11.50 -3.66
CA GLU A 263 76.77 10.67 -2.68
C GLU A 263 75.39 11.25 -2.32
N GLU A 264 75.25 12.58 -2.31
CA GLU A 264 74.02 13.29 -1.97
C GLU A 264 72.90 13.10 -3.00
N LEU A 265 73.27 12.76 -4.24
CA LEU A 265 72.35 12.51 -5.35
C LEU A 265 72.06 11.02 -5.54
N ARG A 266 72.58 10.14 -4.69
CA ARG A 266 72.30 8.71 -4.79
C ARG A 266 70.83 8.42 -4.48
N PRO A 267 70.14 7.56 -5.27
CA PRO A 267 68.72 7.29 -5.06
C PRO A 267 68.37 6.65 -3.73
N VAL A 268 69.27 5.86 -3.16
CA VAL A 268 69.09 5.17 -1.88
C VAL A 268 70.41 5.23 -1.10
N PRO A 269 70.38 5.35 0.24
CA PRO A 269 71.58 5.29 1.07
C PRO A 269 72.35 3.98 0.88
N SER A 270 73.68 4.04 1.05
CA SER A 270 74.55 2.86 0.91
C SER A 270 74.50 1.93 2.14
N ASP A 271 73.85 2.37 3.22
CA ASP A 271 73.77 1.68 4.51
C ASP A 271 72.72 0.54 4.47
N TRP A 272 73.08 -0.57 3.83
CA TRP A 272 72.30 -1.80 3.90
C TRP A 272 72.68 -2.64 5.13
N ARG A 273 71.69 -3.24 5.79
CA ARG A 273 71.88 -4.20 6.89
C ARG A 273 71.10 -5.48 6.61
N PRO A 274 71.61 -6.66 6.91
CA PRO A 274 70.87 -7.90 6.70
C PRO A 274 69.66 -8.02 7.63
N LEU A 275 68.71 -8.88 7.23
CA LEU A 275 67.58 -9.22 8.07
C LEU A 275 68.09 -9.90 9.35
N PRO A 276 67.66 -9.47 10.55
CA PRO A 276 68.23 -9.97 11.79
C PRO A 276 67.83 -11.43 12.05
N ALA A 277 68.77 -12.21 12.59
CA ALA A 277 68.49 -13.53 13.13
C ALA A 277 67.70 -13.42 14.44
N GLY A 278 66.64 -14.22 14.59
CA GLY A 278 65.79 -14.15 15.77
C GLY A 278 64.60 -15.11 15.75
N PRO A 279 63.87 -15.21 16.88
CA PRO A 279 62.70 -16.06 17.00
C PRO A 279 61.48 -15.55 16.20
N THR A 280 61.48 -14.27 15.82
CA THR A 280 60.43 -13.59 15.05
C THR A 280 61.07 -12.61 14.08
N TYR A 281 60.45 -12.41 12.90
CA TYR A 281 60.88 -11.39 11.96
C TYR A 281 60.56 -9.98 12.48
N THR A 282 61.47 -9.04 12.30
CA THR A 282 61.25 -7.63 12.65
C THR A 282 60.17 -7.03 11.79
N GLU A 283 59.25 -6.27 12.38
CA GLU A 283 58.19 -5.58 11.64
C GLU A 283 58.77 -4.55 10.69
N PHE A 284 58.34 -4.59 9.43
CA PHE A 284 58.56 -3.49 8.50
C PHE A 284 57.65 -2.32 8.90
N THR A 285 58.17 -1.10 8.91
CA THR A 285 57.42 0.09 9.37
C THR A 285 57.46 1.28 8.41
N ASP A 286 58.18 1.17 7.30
CA ASP A 286 58.41 2.31 6.38
C ASP A 286 57.23 2.47 5.39
N PHE A 287 56.04 2.71 5.93
CA PHE A 287 54.81 2.99 5.19
C PHE A 287 53.79 3.76 6.05
N PRO A 288 52.86 4.49 5.44
CA PRO A 288 51.81 5.21 6.15
C PRO A 288 50.75 4.25 6.72
N LYS A 289 50.87 3.91 8.02
CA LYS A 289 49.97 2.97 8.72
C LYS A 289 48.48 3.30 8.55
N GLY A 290 48.10 4.56 8.73
CA GLY A 290 46.70 4.98 8.60
C GLY A 290 46.10 4.79 7.21
N ALA A 291 46.90 4.93 6.14
CA ALA A 291 46.45 4.62 4.79
C ALA A 291 46.23 3.12 4.63
N VAL A 292 47.19 2.29 5.07
CA VAL A 292 47.09 0.83 4.99
C VAL A 292 45.89 0.29 5.78
N GLU A 293 45.63 0.83 6.96
CA GLU A 293 44.45 0.46 7.77
C GLU A 293 43.14 0.80 7.04
N LEU A 294 43.06 1.95 6.37
CA LEU A 294 41.92 2.32 5.54
C LEU A 294 41.71 1.33 4.38
N PHE A 295 42.77 1.01 3.63
CA PHE A 295 42.69 0.05 2.52
C PHE A 295 42.32 -1.36 2.99
N ALA A 296 42.88 -1.81 4.12
CA ALA A 296 42.52 -3.10 4.72
C ALA A 296 41.05 -3.15 5.16
N ALA A 297 40.54 -2.07 5.77
CA ALA A 297 39.13 -1.95 6.15
C ALA A 297 38.22 -1.92 4.92
N ASP A 298 38.58 -1.19 3.87
CA ASP A 298 37.84 -1.14 2.61
C ASP A 298 37.80 -2.51 1.93
N ARG A 299 38.90 -3.25 1.90
CA ARG A 299 38.94 -4.63 1.39
C ARG A 299 38.03 -5.56 2.19
N ALA A 300 38.06 -5.48 3.51
CA ALA A 300 37.17 -6.27 4.37
C ALA A 300 35.71 -5.95 4.05
N ARG A 301 35.36 -4.66 3.93
CA ARG A 301 34.01 -4.21 3.56
C ARG A 301 33.58 -4.69 2.18
N ILE A 302 34.47 -4.63 1.17
CA ILE A 302 34.20 -5.13 -0.18
C ILE A 302 33.92 -6.63 -0.14
N ARG A 303 34.75 -7.40 0.57
CA ARG A 303 34.57 -8.85 0.72
C ARG A 303 33.25 -9.20 1.40
N ASP A 304 32.91 -8.54 2.49
CA ASP A 304 31.65 -8.76 3.21
C ASP A 304 30.45 -8.43 2.29
N ALA A 305 30.56 -7.38 1.47
CA ALA A 305 29.56 -7.02 0.47
C ALA A 305 29.46 -8.08 -0.65
N GLU A 306 30.60 -8.59 -1.15
CA GLU A 306 30.64 -9.67 -2.15
C GLU A 306 30.02 -10.96 -1.62
N GLU A 307 30.35 -11.37 -0.38
CA GLU A 307 29.73 -12.52 0.27
C GLU A 307 28.23 -12.32 0.47
N ALA A 308 27.79 -11.13 0.90
CA ALA A 308 26.38 -10.80 1.04
C ALA A 308 25.66 -10.85 -0.31
N LEU A 309 26.29 -10.38 -1.39
CA LEU A 309 25.78 -10.47 -2.75
C LEU A 309 25.67 -11.93 -3.22
N LEU A 310 26.66 -12.76 -2.95
CA LEU A 310 26.62 -14.20 -3.27
C LEU A 310 25.48 -14.91 -2.53
N ARG A 311 25.32 -14.65 -1.23
CA ARG A 311 24.19 -15.18 -0.43
C ARG A 311 22.84 -14.74 -0.98
N ARG A 312 22.70 -13.45 -1.33
CA ARG A 312 21.48 -12.91 -1.95
C ARG A 312 21.18 -13.57 -3.30
N ARG A 313 22.19 -13.76 -4.16
CA ARG A 313 22.02 -14.46 -5.44
C ARG A 313 21.55 -15.91 -5.24
N ALA A 314 22.10 -16.62 -4.26
CA ALA A 314 21.66 -17.97 -3.94
C ALA A 314 20.17 -17.99 -3.50
N VAL A 315 19.78 -17.10 -2.59
CA VAL A 315 18.38 -16.98 -2.13
C VAL A 315 17.43 -16.62 -3.28
N VAL A 316 17.80 -15.66 -4.14
CA VAL A 316 16.99 -15.28 -5.30
C VAL A 316 16.82 -16.47 -6.25
N SER A 317 17.91 -17.19 -6.56
CA SER A 317 17.83 -18.37 -7.43
C SER A 317 16.92 -19.47 -6.86
N GLU A 318 16.95 -19.68 -5.54
CA GLU A 318 16.06 -20.63 -4.87
C GLU A 318 14.60 -20.14 -4.88
N LEU A 319 14.36 -18.85 -4.64
CA LEU A 319 13.03 -18.25 -4.72
C LEU A 319 12.45 -18.34 -6.13
N GLU A 320 13.26 -18.13 -7.18
CA GLU A 320 12.84 -18.30 -8.57
C GLU A 320 12.42 -19.74 -8.85
N LEU A 321 13.21 -20.73 -8.41
CA LEU A 321 12.88 -22.15 -8.54
C LEU A 321 11.56 -22.49 -7.84
N ARG A 322 11.37 -22.03 -6.60
CA ARG A 322 10.12 -22.24 -5.84
C ARG A 322 8.93 -21.55 -6.49
N THR A 323 9.10 -20.32 -6.96
CA THR A 323 8.04 -19.55 -7.64
C THR A 323 7.60 -20.25 -8.92
N ARG A 324 8.56 -20.77 -9.72
CA ARG A 324 8.24 -21.59 -10.90
C ARG A 324 7.47 -22.85 -10.53
N ALA A 325 7.86 -23.55 -9.46
CA ALA A 325 7.14 -24.74 -9.01
C ALA A 325 5.69 -24.42 -8.59
N VAL A 326 5.47 -23.34 -7.84
CA VAL A 326 4.12 -22.88 -7.45
C VAL A 326 3.31 -22.46 -8.67
N ALA A 327 3.90 -21.75 -9.63
CA ALA A 327 3.22 -21.36 -10.86
C ALA A 327 2.78 -22.58 -11.69
N LEU A 328 3.63 -23.61 -11.80
CA LEU A 328 3.27 -24.86 -12.46
C LEU A 328 2.13 -25.59 -11.74
N GLN A 329 2.15 -25.66 -10.41
CA GLN A 329 1.05 -26.24 -9.63
C GLN A 329 -0.26 -25.43 -9.74
N ALA A 330 -0.18 -24.11 -9.74
CA ALA A 330 -1.36 -23.25 -9.93
C ALA A 330 -1.96 -23.43 -11.33
N ALA A 331 -1.11 -23.56 -12.35
CA ALA A 331 -1.53 -23.83 -13.71
C ALA A 331 -2.23 -25.21 -13.81
N SER A 332 -1.67 -26.26 -13.22
CA SER A 332 -2.30 -27.60 -13.24
C SER A 332 -3.67 -27.61 -12.55
N LEU A 333 -3.78 -26.99 -11.37
CA LEU A 333 -5.05 -26.85 -10.65
C LEU A 333 -6.07 -26.01 -11.42
N SER A 334 -5.63 -24.97 -12.12
CA SER A 334 -6.51 -24.17 -12.98
C SER A 334 -7.06 -25.00 -14.14
N THR A 335 -6.23 -25.83 -14.77
CA THR A 335 -6.68 -26.72 -15.85
C THR A 335 -7.67 -27.76 -15.34
N GLU A 336 -7.42 -28.38 -14.18
CA GLU A 336 -8.36 -29.30 -13.55
C GLU A 336 -9.71 -28.63 -13.22
N ARG A 337 -9.68 -27.42 -12.65
CA ARG A 337 -10.91 -26.65 -12.37
C ARG A 337 -11.71 -26.33 -13.63
N GLN A 338 -11.04 -25.97 -14.72
CA GLN A 338 -11.69 -25.73 -16.01
C GLN A 338 -12.35 -27.00 -16.57
N GLN A 339 -11.68 -28.15 -16.45
CA GLN A 339 -12.25 -29.43 -16.86
C GLN A 339 -13.49 -29.80 -16.04
N LEU A 340 -13.44 -29.63 -14.71
CA LEU A 340 -14.59 -29.88 -13.83
C LEU A 340 -15.76 -28.95 -14.15
N ALA A 341 -15.51 -27.65 -14.34
CA ALA A 341 -16.54 -26.69 -14.71
C ALA A 341 -17.20 -27.04 -16.06
N ALA A 342 -16.41 -27.44 -17.05
CA ALA A 342 -16.94 -27.88 -18.35
C ALA A 342 -17.83 -29.13 -18.23
N LEU A 343 -17.44 -30.11 -17.40
CA LEU A 343 -18.25 -31.30 -17.13
C LEU A 343 -19.56 -30.97 -16.40
N GLU A 344 -19.52 -30.06 -15.42
CA GLU A 344 -20.73 -29.58 -14.74
C GLU A 344 -21.67 -28.85 -15.69
N GLU A 345 -21.13 -28.01 -16.58
CA GLU A 345 -21.92 -27.28 -17.57
C GLU A 345 -22.58 -28.22 -18.58
N GLN A 346 -21.85 -29.23 -19.05
CA GLN A 346 -22.42 -30.31 -19.88
C GLN A 346 -23.55 -31.05 -19.16
N ARG A 347 -23.37 -31.41 -17.89
CA ARG A 347 -24.41 -32.06 -17.09
C ARG A 347 -25.65 -31.18 -16.94
N ARG A 348 -25.46 -29.88 -16.65
CA ARG A 348 -26.57 -28.91 -16.54
C ARG A 348 -27.27 -28.68 -17.87
N ALA A 349 -26.56 -28.72 -18.99
CA ALA A 349 -27.14 -28.61 -20.32
C ALA A 349 -27.99 -29.85 -20.66
N MET A 350 -27.48 -31.05 -20.35
CA MET A 350 -28.22 -32.31 -20.54
C MET A 350 -29.51 -32.33 -19.71
N LEU A 351 -29.44 -31.92 -18.43
CA LEU A 351 -30.64 -31.82 -17.58
C LEU A 351 -31.67 -30.85 -18.15
N ARG A 352 -31.23 -29.67 -18.62
CA ARG A 352 -32.11 -28.70 -19.28
C ARG A 352 -32.76 -29.25 -20.55
N GLN A 353 -32.05 -30.08 -21.32
CA GLN A 353 -32.62 -30.75 -22.49
C GLN A 353 -33.70 -31.75 -22.11
N LEU A 354 -33.43 -32.61 -21.12
CA LEU A 354 -34.40 -33.59 -20.63
C LEU A 354 -35.66 -32.92 -20.04
N ASP A 355 -35.50 -31.84 -19.28
CA ASP A 355 -36.64 -31.07 -18.74
C ASP A 355 -37.49 -30.45 -19.85
N ALA A 356 -36.84 -29.92 -20.91
CA ALA A 356 -37.53 -29.36 -22.06
C ALA A 356 -38.27 -30.44 -22.88
N GLU A 357 -37.68 -31.61 -23.05
CA GLU A 357 -38.32 -32.76 -23.71
C GLU A 357 -39.55 -33.21 -22.92
N ALA A 358 -39.45 -33.37 -21.61
CA ALA A 358 -40.59 -33.74 -20.75
C ALA A 358 -41.72 -32.70 -20.78
N ALA A 359 -41.37 -31.40 -20.77
CA ALA A 359 -42.35 -30.33 -20.89
C ALA A 359 -43.08 -30.38 -22.25
N ASN A 360 -42.35 -30.64 -23.34
CA ASN A 360 -42.92 -30.78 -24.68
C ASN A 360 -43.81 -32.03 -24.82
N GLU A 361 -43.50 -33.12 -24.12
CA GLU A 361 -44.39 -34.28 -24.07
C GLU A 361 -45.68 -33.98 -23.31
N MET A 362 -45.59 -33.26 -22.18
CA MET A 362 -46.77 -32.86 -21.40
C MET A 362 -47.72 -31.96 -22.20
N THR A 363 -47.20 -30.98 -22.95
CA THR A 363 -48.02 -30.10 -23.79
C THR A 363 -48.73 -30.88 -24.90
N ARG A 364 -48.04 -31.83 -25.55
CA ARG A 364 -48.64 -32.71 -26.57
C ARG A 364 -49.79 -33.55 -26.01
N LEU A 365 -49.65 -34.07 -24.78
CA LEU A 365 -50.70 -34.85 -24.14
C LEU A 365 -51.91 -33.97 -23.77
N ASP A 366 -51.67 -32.75 -23.30
CA ASP A 366 -52.73 -31.79 -22.98
C ASP A 366 -53.52 -31.36 -24.23
N ASP A 367 -52.84 -31.12 -25.35
CA ASP A 367 -53.49 -30.80 -26.62
C ASP A 367 -54.36 -31.95 -27.14
N ARG A 368 -53.88 -33.20 -27.02
CA ARG A 368 -54.69 -34.38 -27.35
C ARG A 368 -55.93 -34.49 -26.46
N ALA A 369 -55.81 -34.21 -25.15
CA ALA A 369 -56.94 -34.23 -24.24
C ALA A 369 -57.99 -33.14 -24.57
N LYS A 370 -57.54 -31.96 -25.02
CA LYS A 370 -58.42 -30.88 -25.50
C LYS A 370 -59.13 -31.26 -26.80
N GLU A 371 -58.43 -31.88 -27.74
CA GLU A 371 -59.04 -32.39 -28.99
C GLU A 371 -60.12 -33.43 -28.73
N GLU A 372 -59.89 -34.36 -27.79
CA GLU A 372 -60.89 -35.35 -27.41
C GLU A 372 -62.13 -34.72 -26.75
N LYS A 373 -61.95 -33.71 -25.89
CA LYS A 373 -63.06 -32.94 -25.31
C LYS A 373 -63.86 -32.18 -26.36
N LEU A 374 -63.19 -31.55 -27.34
CA LEU A 374 -63.86 -30.87 -28.45
C LEU A 374 -64.69 -31.83 -29.30
N ARG A 375 -64.20 -33.05 -29.55
CA ARG A 375 -64.97 -34.08 -30.27
C ARG A 375 -66.23 -34.49 -29.50
N GLN A 376 -66.15 -34.62 -28.18
CA GLN A 376 -67.32 -34.93 -27.34
C GLN A 376 -68.37 -33.81 -27.40
N ILE A 377 -67.95 -32.55 -27.29
CA ILE A 377 -68.87 -31.39 -27.37
C ILE A 377 -69.57 -31.34 -28.74
N ALA A 378 -68.82 -31.54 -29.83
CA ALA A 378 -69.39 -31.55 -31.19
C ALA A 378 -70.45 -32.65 -31.41
N THR A 379 -70.33 -33.80 -30.73
CA THR A 379 -71.36 -34.85 -30.79
C THR A 379 -72.64 -34.47 -30.04
N VAL A 380 -72.51 -33.77 -28.90
CA VAL A 380 -73.65 -33.27 -28.12
C VAL A 380 -74.38 -32.16 -28.87
N GLU A 381 -73.66 -31.25 -29.53
CA GLU A 381 -74.25 -30.18 -30.33
C GLU A 381 -75.05 -30.69 -31.52
N ARG A 382 -74.58 -31.73 -32.22
CA ARG A 382 -75.35 -32.37 -33.31
C ARG A 382 -76.66 -32.98 -32.82
N ALA A 383 -76.63 -33.70 -31.69
CA ALA A 383 -77.83 -34.29 -31.12
C ALA A 383 -78.86 -33.22 -30.69
N TYR A 384 -78.39 -32.06 -30.22
CA TYR A 384 -79.26 -30.93 -29.87
C TYR A 384 -79.92 -30.29 -31.12
N GLN A 385 -79.18 -30.16 -32.23
CA GLN A 385 -79.71 -29.59 -33.47
C GLN A 385 -80.78 -30.46 -34.13
N GLU A 386 -80.63 -31.79 -34.10
CA GLU A 386 -81.62 -32.74 -34.63
C GLU A 386 -82.94 -32.66 -33.86
N ASN A 387 -82.86 -32.57 -32.53
CA ASN A 387 -84.04 -32.45 -31.65
C ASN A 387 -84.83 -31.15 -31.90
N LEU A 388 -84.13 -30.07 -32.23
CA LEU A 388 -84.72 -28.76 -32.53
C LEU A 388 -85.50 -28.76 -33.86
N LEU A 389 -85.05 -29.54 -34.85
CA LEU A 389 -85.73 -29.71 -36.13
C LEU A 389 -87.02 -30.55 -35.97
N GLU A 390 -87.01 -31.54 -35.09
CA GLU A 390 -88.15 -32.41 -34.81
C GLU A 390 -89.30 -31.62 -34.14
N ILE A 391 -88.97 -30.77 -33.15
CA ILE A 391 -89.94 -29.86 -32.51
C ILE A 391 -90.60 -28.95 -33.55
N ARG A 392 -89.83 -28.41 -34.49
CA ARG A 392 -90.35 -27.49 -35.52
C ARG A 392 -91.34 -28.13 -36.48
N ALA A 393 -91.18 -29.42 -36.77
CA ALA A 393 -92.08 -30.18 -37.65
C ALA A 393 -93.43 -30.50 -36.98
N THR A 394 -93.47 -30.67 -35.65
CA THR A 394 -94.72 -30.92 -34.91
C THR A 394 -95.63 -29.68 -34.88
N TRP A 395 -95.05 -28.49 -34.71
CA TRP A 395 -95.78 -27.22 -34.70
C TRP A 395 -96.49 -26.91 -36.03
N GLN A 396 -95.92 -27.34 -37.17
CA GLN A 396 -96.54 -27.11 -38.47
C GLN A 396 -97.80 -27.95 -38.70
N ARG A 397 -97.89 -29.14 -38.08
CA ARG A 397 -99.06 -30.03 -38.22
C ARG A 397 -100.27 -29.53 -37.42
N GLU A 398 -100.05 -28.88 -36.28
CA GLU A 398 -101.13 -28.35 -35.45
C GLU A 398 -101.80 -27.09 -36.04
N LEU A 399 -101.04 -26.29 -36.80
CA LEU A 399 -101.54 -25.05 -37.43
C LEU A 399 -102.58 -25.32 -38.53
N GLU A 400 -102.48 -26.44 -39.25
CA GLU A 400 -103.42 -26.79 -40.32
C GLU A 400 -104.77 -27.30 -39.78
N ALA A 401 -104.77 -27.98 -38.63
CA ALA A 401 -105.98 -28.48 -37.98
C ALA A 401 -106.88 -27.33 -37.46
N ALA A 402 -106.28 -26.29 -36.87
CA ALA A 402 -107.02 -25.14 -36.33
C ALA A 402 -107.75 -24.29 -37.39
N ARG A 403 -107.28 -24.30 -38.65
CA ARG A 403 -107.90 -23.54 -39.75
C ARG A 403 -109.21 -24.13 -40.24
N ALA A 404 -109.38 -25.45 -40.16
CA ALA A 404 -110.63 -26.13 -40.58
C ALA A 404 -111.78 -25.90 -39.58
N GLU A 405 -111.48 -25.73 -38.30
CA GLU A 405 -112.47 -25.63 -37.22
C GLU A 405 -113.17 -24.26 -37.15
N ILE A 406 -112.49 -23.18 -37.56
CA ILE A 406 -113.01 -21.80 -37.58
C ILE A 406 -114.07 -21.59 -38.67
N ALA A 407 -113.99 -22.31 -39.80
CA ALA A 407 -114.97 -22.20 -40.88
C ALA A 407 -116.34 -22.77 -40.51
N HIS A 408 -116.39 -23.80 -39.66
CA HIS A 408 -117.61 -24.48 -39.24
C HIS A 408 -118.44 -23.66 -38.24
N LYS A 409 -117.79 -22.92 -37.32
CA LYS A 409 -118.48 -22.13 -36.27
C LYS A 409 -119.14 -20.84 -36.79
N ARG A 410 -118.69 -20.28 -37.92
CA ARG A 410 -119.29 -19.07 -38.53
C ARG A 410 -120.66 -19.29 -39.19
N ALA A 411 -120.96 -20.51 -39.64
CA ALA A 411 -122.25 -20.84 -40.25
C ALA A 411 -123.38 -21.03 -39.22
N LEU A 412 -123.05 -21.48 -38.01
CA LEU A 412 -124.03 -21.78 -36.95
C LEU A 412 -124.61 -20.52 -36.29
N ALA A 413 -123.82 -19.44 -36.18
CA ALA A 413 -124.22 -18.19 -35.52
C ALA A 413 -125.26 -17.36 -36.31
N ALA A 414 -125.29 -17.46 -37.64
CA ALA A 414 -126.24 -16.74 -38.50
C ALA A 414 -127.68 -17.31 -38.45
N GLN A 415 -127.85 -18.51 -37.87
CA GLN A 415 -129.14 -19.16 -37.72
C GLN A 415 -129.82 -18.83 -36.38
N GLN A 416 -129.04 -18.48 -35.35
CA GLN A 416 -129.55 -18.21 -33.99
C GLN A 416 -130.12 -16.78 -33.82
N ILE A 417 -129.72 -15.82 -34.65
CA ILE A 417 -130.21 -14.43 -34.58
C ILE A 417 -131.67 -14.30 -35.02
N ARG A 418 -132.15 -15.17 -35.93
CA ARG A 418 -133.55 -15.18 -36.41
C ARG A 418 -134.55 -15.78 -35.43
N SER A 419 -134.08 -16.54 -34.43
CA SER A 419 -134.93 -17.20 -33.43
C SER A 419 -135.27 -16.31 -32.24
N ARG A 420 -134.55 -15.20 -32.00
CA ARG A 420 -134.72 -14.36 -30.81
C ARG A 420 -135.68 -13.17 -30.99
N GLU A 421 -136.13 -12.87 -32.21
CA GLU A 421 -137.16 -11.86 -32.46
C GLU A 421 -138.59 -12.37 -32.13
N GLU A 422 -138.79 -13.69 -32.06
CA GLU A 422 -140.10 -14.32 -31.76
C GLU A 422 -140.35 -14.50 -30.25
N ASP A 423 -139.29 -14.54 -29.41
CA ASP A 423 -139.38 -14.77 -27.95
C ASP A 423 -139.71 -13.50 -27.13
N GLU A 424 -139.65 -12.30 -27.71
CA GLU A 424 -140.01 -11.03 -27.04
C GLU A 424 -141.52 -10.86 -26.84
N GLN A 425 -142.36 -11.57 -27.60
CA GLN A 425 -143.83 -11.51 -27.47
C GLN A 425 -144.38 -12.36 -26.31
N ILE A 426 -143.56 -13.22 -25.69
CA ILE A 426 -143.98 -14.19 -24.66
C ILE A 426 -143.77 -13.66 -23.23
N LYS A 427 -142.87 -12.68 -23.01
CA LYS A 427 -142.52 -12.16 -21.67
C LYS A 427 -143.56 -11.25 -21.01
N THR A 428 -144.59 -10.83 -21.74
CA THR A 428 -145.73 -10.05 -21.20
C THR A 428 -146.69 -10.89 -20.35
N LEU A 429 -146.56 -12.22 -20.34
CA LEU A 429 -147.50 -13.15 -19.67
C LEU A 429 -147.00 -13.72 -18.32
N GLU A 430 -145.72 -13.57 -17.96
CA GLU A 430 -145.14 -14.19 -16.74
C GLU A 430 -145.31 -13.36 -15.45
N PHE A 431 -145.84 -12.14 -15.57
CA PHE A 431 -146.25 -11.27 -14.46
C PHE A 431 -147.32 -11.90 -13.54
N HIS A 432 -147.96 -13.00 -13.94
CA HIS A 432 -148.99 -13.70 -13.17
C HIS A 432 -148.50 -14.80 -12.21
N ALA A 433 -147.20 -15.13 -12.15
CA ALA A 433 -146.73 -16.30 -11.39
C ALA A 433 -146.16 -16.03 -9.99
N GLN A 434 -146.14 -14.76 -9.54
CA GLN A 434 -145.74 -14.36 -8.17
C GLN A 434 -146.63 -14.93 -7.03
N GLN A 435 -147.56 -15.84 -7.28
CA GLN A 435 -148.63 -16.17 -6.34
C GLN A 435 -148.62 -17.60 -5.78
N ARG A 436 -147.53 -18.35 -5.96
CA ARG A 436 -147.32 -19.58 -5.17
C ARG A 436 -146.09 -19.45 -4.33
N MET A 437 -146.19 -18.64 -3.28
CA MET A 437 -146.38 -19.29 -1.99
C MET A 437 -145.15 -20.11 -1.65
N ARG A 438 -144.25 -19.57 -0.84
CA ARG A 438 -144.58 -19.30 0.58
C ARG A 438 -145.12 -20.53 1.34
N ASP A 439 -145.06 -21.72 0.73
CA ASP A 439 -145.12 -23.01 1.40
C ASP A 439 -143.73 -23.62 1.15
N MET A 440 -142.75 -23.67 2.03
CA MET A 440 -142.65 -23.71 3.47
C MET A 440 -141.25 -23.10 3.74
N GLU A 441 -141.06 -22.03 4.50
CA GLU A 441 -141.16 -22.04 5.97
C GLU A 441 -140.63 -23.34 6.55
N GLU A 442 -139.32 -23.43 6.67
CA GLU A 442 -138.59 -23.43 7.94
C GLU A 442 -137.10 -23.42 7.58
N ASP A 443 -136.34 -22.43 8.03
CA ASP A 443 -135.47 -22.66 9.18
C ASP A 443 -134.73 -24.00 9.03
N VAL A 444 -133.45 -24.03 8.69
CA VAL A 444 -132.38 -23.25 9.30
C VAL A 444 -131.25 -23.26 8.27
N ARG A 445 -131.04 -22.17 7.54
CA ARG A 445 -130.21 -21.06 8.05
C ARG A 445 -128.95 -21.64 8.71
N ARG A 446 -127.90 -21.88 7.96
CA ARG A 446 -126.88 -20.85 7.73
C ARG A 446 -125.85 -21.54 6.83
N THR A 447 -125.77 -21.32 5.52
CA THR A 447 -125.12 -20.16 4.86
C THR A 447 -123.95 -19.60 5.69
N ALA A 448 -122.76 -19.33 5.15
CA ALA A 448 -122.48 -18.74 3.84
C ALA A 448 -121.01 -19.02 3.45
N VAL A 449 -120.76 -19.50 2.23
CA VAL A 449 -120.37 -18.72 1.03
C VAL A 449 -118.84 -18.54 0.97
N ALA A 450 -118.10 -19.30 0.17
CA ALA A 450 -118.15 -19.52 -1.28
C ALA A 450 -117.36 -18.48 -2.10
N SER A 451 -116.53 -19.08 -2.95
CA SER A 451 -115.64 -18.55 -3.96
C SER A 451 -116.33 -17.76 -5.08
N ALA A 452 -115.51 -17.00 -5.83
CA ALA A 452 -115.40 -17.14 -7.29
C ALA A 452 -114.02 -16.53 -7.67
N VAL A 453 -113.07 -17.20 -8.34
CA VAL A 453 -113.12 -17.79 -9.70
C VAL A 453 -113.45 -16.66 -10.68
N ARG A 454 -112.50 -16.20 -11.51
CA ARG A 454 -112.30 -16.67 -12.90
C ARG A 454 -113.68 -16.77 -13.61
N ASP A 455 -113.91 -16.09 -14.69
CA ASP A 455 -113.31 -16.29 -16.01
C ASP A 455 -113.33 -14.94 -16.75
N GLU A 456 -112.64 -14.66 -17.85
CA GLU A 456 -112.32 -15.42 -19.07
C GLU A 456 -111.06 -14.72 -19.64
N LEU A 457 -109.90 -15.33 -19.89
CA LEU A 457 -109.61 -16.40 -20.84
C LEU A 457 -110.55 -16.45 -22.04
N VAL A 458 -110.32 -15.55 -23.02
CA VAL A 458 -110.47 -15.74 -24.48
C VAL A 458 -110.29 -14.42 -25.28
N ALA A 459 -109.71 -13.37 -24.67
CA ALA A 459 -108.92 -12.39 -25.43
C ALA A 459 -107.56 -13.00 -25.83
N GLN A 460 -107.68 -14.06 -26.62
CA GLN A 460 -106.68 -14.94 -27.19
C GLN A 460 -105.55 -14.19 -27.86
N GLN A 461 -104.33 -14.71 -27.67
CA GLN A 461 -103.37 -15.15 -28.70
C GLN A 461 -103.07 -14.25 -29.91
N VAL A 462 -103.53 -12.99 -29.94
CA VAL A 462 -103.10 -11.96 -30.88
C VAL A 462 -102.20 -10.94 -30.17
N GLU A 463 -102.21 -10.88 -28.83
CA GLU A 463 -101.29 -10.05 -28.05
C GLU A 463 -99.87 -10.66 -27.93
N ALA A 464 -99.72 -11.97 -28.17
CA ALA A 464 -98.44 -12.67 -28.11
C ALA A 464 -97.52 -12.36 -29.31
N GLU A 465 -98.06 -11.89 -30.44
CA GLU A 465 -97.26 -11.42 -31.60
C GLU A 465 -97.35 -9.89 -31.81
N ALA A 466 -98.29 -9.18 -31.16
CA ALA A 466 -98.29 -7.72 -31.09
C ALA A 466 -97.24 -7.14 -30.11
N LYS A 467 -96.77 -7.92 -29.13
CA LYS A 467 -95.72 -7.52 -28.16
C LYS A 467 -94.30 -7.39 -28.75
N GLN A 468 -94.05 -7.83 -30.00
CA GLN A 468 -92.80 -7.53 -30.73
C GLN A 468 -92.83 -6.24 -31.58
N ARG A 469 -93.99 -5.58 -31.80
CA ARG A 469 -94.04 -4.31 -32.58
C ARG A 469 -94.87 -3.18 -31.97
N ALA A 470 -95.55 -3.39 -30.84
CA ALA A 470 -96.15 -2.30 -30.06
C ALA A 470 -95.31 -1.89 -28.84
N LYS A 471 -94.30 -2.67 -28.46
CA LYS A 471 -93.14 -2.15 -27.71
C LYS A 471 -92.34 -1.12 -28.51
N MET A 472 -92.52 -1.02 -29.85
CA MET A 472 -92.04 0.11 -30.67
C MET A 472 -92.93 1.38 -30.58
N LYS A 473 -94.04 1.37 -29.84
CA LYS A 473 -94.84 2.58 -29.53
C LYS A 473 -95.10 2.78 -28.04
N GLU A 474 -94.87 1.75 -27.22
CA GLU A 474 -94.69 1.89 -25.77
C GLU A 474 -93.28 2.45 -25.43
N TRP A 475 -92.33 2.35 -26.37
CA TRP A 475 -91.12 3.19 -26.44
C TRP A 475 -91.40 4.70 -26.62
N GLU A 476 -92.66 5.16 -26.72
CA GLU A 476 -92.96 6.60 -26.85
C GLU A 476 -94.02 7.15 -25.88
N ALA A 477 -94.71 6.33 -25.07
CA ALA A 477 -95.79 6.82 -24.19
C ALA A 477 -95.64 6.54 -22.67
N GLU A 478 -94.70 5.69 -22.25
CA GLU A 478 -94.21 5.67 -20.84
C GLU A 478 -92.81 6.28 -20.69
N ASP A 479 -92.24 6.76 -21.80
CA ASP A 479 -91.14 7.72 -21.86
C ASP A 479 -91.57 9.14 -21.39
N GLU A 480 -92.85 9.36 -21.05
CA GLU A 480 -93.33 10.61 -20.44
C GLU A 480 -93.80 10.50 -18.98
N ALA A 481 -94.27 9.36 -18.49
CA ALA A 481 -94.53 9.20 -17.04
C ALA A 481 -93.22 9.04 -16.22
N ARG A 482 -92.13 8.67 -16.92
CA ARG A 482 -90.74 8.73 -16.46
C ARG A 482 -90.13 10.15 -16.45
N LYS A 483 -90.78 11.19 -16.99
CA LYS A 483 -90.21 12.55 -16.99
C LYS A 483 -90.53 13.42 -15.78
N LEU A 484 -91.57 13.16 -14.97
CA LEU A 484 -92.03 14.16 -13.99
C LEU A 484 -92.03 13.76 -12.51
N ARG A 485 -91.74 12.51 -12.13
CA ARG A 485 -91.66 12.15 -10.69
C ARG A 485 -90.35 11.49 -10.25
N GLN A 486 -89.50 11.15 -11.23
CA GLN A 486 -88.04 11.18 -11.05
C GLN A 486 -87.51 12.61 -10.76
N GLN A 487 -88.33 13.67 -10.89
CA GLN A 487 -87.97 15.06 -10.55
C GLN A 487 -88.32 15.51 -9.11
N VAL A 488 -89.12 14.77 -8.33
CA VAL A 488 -89.52 15.23 -6.96
C VAL A 488 -89.01 14.31 -5.84
N GLU A 489 -88.76 13.03 -6.09
CA GLU A 489 -87.98 12.22 -5.13
C GLU A 489 -86.46 12.41 -5.27
N MET A 490 -85.98 12.97 -6.41
CA MET A 490 -84.68 13.64 -6.51
C MET A 490 -84.63 14.99 -5.79
N ALA A 491 -85.73 15.49 -5.22
CA ALA A 491 -85.72 16.67 -4.35
C ALA A 491 -85.81 16.30 -2.86
N ARG A 492 -86.36 15.12 -2.50
CA ARG A 492 -86.55 14.74 -1.08
C ARG A 492 -85.71 13.55 -0.60
N ARG A 493 -85.20 12.69 -1.50
CA ARG A 493 -83.99 11.89 -1.21
C ARG A 493 -82.72 12.74 -1.30
N ALA A 494 -82.77 13.90 -1.97
CA ALA A 494 -81.65 14.86 -2.07
C ALA A 494 -81.48 15.83 -0.88
N GLU A 495 -82.27 15.78 0.19
CA GLU A 495 -81.89 16.52 1.41
C GLU A 495 -81.48 15.60 2.56
N LEU A 496 -82.00 14.37 2.63
CA LEU A 496 -81.76 13.49 3.78
C LEU A 496 -81.00 12.19 3.46
N ALA A 497 -80.80 11.84 2.18
CA ALA A 497 -79.70 10.95 1.77
C ALA A 497 -78.40 11.72 1.46
N LEU A 498 -78.48 13.04 1.18
CA LEU A 498 -77.32 13.89 0.91
C LEU A 498 -76.44 14.13 2.16
N ALA A 499 -76.98 14.10 3.38
CA ALA A 499 -76.17 14.19 4.60
C ALA A 499 -75.57 12.84 5.08
N ALA A 500 -76.14 11.70 4.66
CA ALA A 500 -75.72 10.36 5.10
C ALA A 500 -74.89 9.61 4.04
N GLU A 501 -75.14 9.83 2.75
CA GLU A 501 -74.29 9.38 1.65
C GLU A 501 -73.08 10.31 1.42
N GLU A 502 -73.08 11.59 1.83
CA GLU A 502 -71.84 12.41 1.82
C GLU A 502 -70.75 11.82 2.74
N GLY A 503 -71.13 11.19 3.84
CA GLY A 503 -70.17 10.52 4.74
C GLY A 503 -69.73 9.14 4.24
N ALA A 504 -70.63 8.38 3.62
CA ALA A 504 -70.35 7.00 3.18
C ALA A 504 -69.76 6.93 1.76
N ALA A 505 -70.18 7.79 0.84
CA ALA A 505 -69.59 7.93 -0.49
C ALA A 505 -68.19 8.57 -0.44
N ARG A 506 -67.88 9.49 0.50
CA ARG A 506 -66.49 9.99 0.70
C ARG A 506 -65.52 8.91 1.20
N ARG A 507 -66.02 7.82 1.79
CA ARG A 507 -65.19 6.72 2.32
C ARG A 507 -65.15 5.48 1.41
N ALA A 508 -66.14 5.29 0.54
CA ALA A 508 -66.16 4.26 -0.49
C ALA A 508 -65.47 4.73 -1.79
N ALA A 509 -65.65 5.99 -2.20
CA ALA A 509 -64.93 6.57 -3.33
C ALA A 509 -63.41 6.67 -3.10
N LEU A 510 -62.97 6.85 -1.84
CA LEU A 510 -61.55 6.88 -1.47
C LEU A 510 -60.88 5.48 -1.56
N ARG A 511 -61.65 4.39 -1.49
CA ARG A 511 -61.13 3.01 -1.52
C ARG A 511 -61.18 2.38 -2.92
N GLU A 512 -62.21 2.66 -3.72
CA GLU A 512 -62.22 2.27 -5.14
C GLU A 512 -61.25 3.12 -6.00
N ALA A 513 -61.02 4.39 -5.65
CA ALA A 513 -60.05 5.23 -6.35
C ALA A 513 -58.58 4.81 -6.12
N GLN A 514 -58.28 4.13 -5.00
CA GLN A 514 -56.93 3.60 -4.68
C GLN A 514 -56.70 2.16 -5.16
N SER A 515 -57.75 1.35 -5.33
CA SER A 515 -57.61 -0.03 -5.85
C SER A 515 -57.56 -0.10 -7.38
N LEU A 516 -58.12 0.90 -8.09
CA LEU A 516 -58.01 1.02 -9.55
C LEU A 516 -56.67 1.64 -10.00
N THR A 517 -56.00 2.43 -9.15
CA THR A 517 -54.69 3.04 -9.47
C THR A 517 -53.52 2.05 -9.35
N LEU A 518 -53.55 1.14 -8.38
CA LEU A 518 -52.46 0.16 -8.18
C LEU A 518 -52.52 -1.06 -9.13
N ALA A 519 -53.69 -1.38 -9.69
CA ALA A 519 -53.82 -2.47 -10.67
C ALA A 519 -53.46 -2.06 -12.11
N LEU A 520 -53.27 -0.76 -12.36
CA LEU A 520 -52.87 -0.21 -13.67
C LEU A 520 -51.35 0.02 -13.80
N ASP A 521 -50.61 0.13 -12.70
CA ASP A 521 -49.15 0.40 -12.71
C ASP A 521 -48.29 -0.88 -12.81
N ASP A 522 -48.84 -2.07 -12.52
CA ASP A 522 -48.09 -3.34 -12.54
C ASP A 522 -48.00 -3.99 -13.96
N GLU A 523 -48.85 -3.61 -14.92
CA GLU A 523 -48.92 -4.22 -16.26
C GLU A 523 -48.21 -3.42 -17.39
N LEU A 524 -47.62 -2.23 -17.12
CA LEU A 524 -47.10 -1.34 -18.19
C LEU A 524 -45.62 -0.90 -18.08
N ILE A 525 -44.78 -1.58 -17.31
CA ILE A 525 -43.32 -1.60 -17.55
C ILE A 525 -42.90 -2.83 -18.39
N LYS A 526 -43.77 -3.84 -18.55
CA LYS A 526 -43.43 -5.05 -19.31
C LYS A 526 -43.77 -5.05 -20.81
N VAL A 527 -44.42 -4.01 -21.36
CA VAL A 527 -44.64 -3.94 -22.84
C VAL A 527 -44.25 -2.61 -23.49
N ASP A 528 -43.67 -1.64 -22.77
CA ASP A 528 -43.08 -0.41 -23.37
C ASP A 528 -41.70 -0.62 -24.06
N LYS A 529 -41.39 -1.87 -24.41
CA LYS A 529 -40.40 -2.24 -25.43
C LYS A 529 -41.01 -2.95 -26.65
N ASP A 530 -42.24 -3.47 -26.55
CA ASP A 530 -42.93 -4.23 -27.61
C ASP A 530 -44.24 -3.59 -28.13
N ARG A 531 -44.32 -2.25 -28.10
CA ARG A 531 -44.56 -1.44 -29.31
C ARG A 531 -44.66 0.06 -29.02
N LYS A 532 -43.51 0.62 -28.65
CA LYS A 532 -43.10 1.98 -29.07
C LYS A 532 -43.06 2.18 -30.61
N LEU A 533 -43.47 1.16 -31.36
CA LEU A 533 -43.88 1.17 -32.76
C LEU A 533 -45.41 1.07 -32.93
N ARG A 534 -46.18 1.89 -32.18
CA ARG A 534 -47.32 2.70 -32.69
C ARG A 534 -47.43 4.06 -31.98
N ARG A 535 -46.29 4.67 -31.67
CA ARG A 535 -46.16 6.15 -31.73
C ARG A 535 -46.82 6.63 -33.04
N LEU A 536 -47.40 7.83 -33.03
CA LEU A 536 -47.97 8.56 -34.18
C LEU A 536 -49.48 8.43 -34.42
N ALA A 537 -50.25 8.32 -33.36
CA ALA A 537 -51.67 8.68 -33.38
C ALA A 537 -52.06 9.05 -31.95
N GLU A 538 -51.26 9.89 -31.30
CA GLU A 538 -51.39 11.35 -31.43
C GLU A 538 -52.15 11.79 -30.19
N ASP A 539 -51.59 12.80 -29.52
CA ASP A 539 -52.33 13.72 -28.67
C ASP A 539 -52.93 13.11 -27.38
N ALA A 540 -52.56 13.51 -26.18
CA ALA A 540 -51.92 14.72 -25.71
C ALA A 540 -51.61 14.41 -24.24
N ALA A 541 -50.34 14.40 -23.86
CA ALA A 541 -49.71 15.55 -23.22
C ALA A 541 -50.05 15.67 -21.73
N ALA A 542 -48.97 15.77 -20.95
CA ALA A 542 -48.90 16.29 -19.59
C ALA A 542 -49.31 15.34 -18.45
N ALA A 543 -48.33 14.64 -17.88
CA ALA A 543 -47.90 14.88 -16.48
C ALA A 543 -47.00 13.76 -15.92
N THR A 544 -45.96 13.38 -16.66
CA THR A 544 -44.65 13.11 -16.02
C THR A 544 -44.09 14.43 -15.50
N ALA A 545 -43.81 14.59 -14.19
CA ALA A 545 -42.67 15.42 -13.75
C ALA A 545 -42.35 15.42 -12.24
N GLU A 546 -43.31 15.49 -11.30
CA GLU A 546 -42.94 16.06 -9.98
C GLU A 546 -42.98 15.11 -8.76
N ALA A 547 -42.89 13.80 -8.96
CA ALA A 547 -42.48 12.86 -7.89
C ALA A 547 -41.04 12.36 -8.05
N ARG A 548 -40.32 12.76 -9.12
CA ARG A 548 -38.86 12.57 -9.28
C ARG A 548 -38.03 13.84 -9.00
N ALA A 549 -38.67 15.00 -8.84
CA ALA A 549 -37.99 16.27 -8.60
C ALA A 549 -37.51 16.49 -7.15
N ALA A 550 -37.97 15.72 -6.15
CA ALA A 550 -37.58 15.91 -4.75
C ALA A 550 -36.28 15.19 -4.33
N GLU A 551 -35.81 14.24 -5.14
CA GLU A 551 -34.54 13.52 -4.89
C GLU A 551 -33.42 13.95 -5.87
N GLU A 552 -33.75 14.46 -7.06
CA GLU A 552 -32.77 15.10 -7.98
C GLU A 552 -32.50 16.59 -7.65
N SER A 553 -33.34 17.27 -6.86
CA SER A 553 -33.13 18.67 -6.41
C SER A 553 -32.21 18.83 -5.20
N ARG A 554 -31.89 17.74 -4.48
CA ARG A 554 -30.84 17.73 -3.43
C ARG A 554 -29.41 17.72 -4.00
N ASP A 555 -29.23 17.27 -5.25
CA ASP A 555 -27.91 17.19 -5.89
C ASP A 555 -27.69 18.20 -7.05
N ALA A 556 -28.74 18.76 -7.67
CA ALA A 556 -28.61 19.81 -8.71
C ALA A 556 -28.70 21.26 -8.20
N ALA A 557 -29.30 21.51 -7.01
CA ALA A 557 -29.29 22.83 -6.36
C ALA A 557 -27.92 23.20 -5.75
N ARG A 558 -27.03 22.19 -5.64
CA ARG A 558 -25.66 22.31 -5.11
C ARG A 558 -24.65 22.85 -6.14
N THR A 559 -25.00 22.97 -7.42
CA THR A 559 -24.03 23.34 -8.48
C THR A 559 -24.40 24.58 -9.30
N ALA A 560 -25.64 25.09 -9.22
CA ALA A 560 -26.07 26.26 -10.01
C ALA A 560 -26.24 27.56 -9.21
N ALA A 561 -26.35 27.52 -7.88
CA ALA A 561 -26.46 28.71 -7.01
C ALA A 561 -25.09 29.20 -6.47
N GLU A 562 -24.05 28.37 -6.53
CA GLU A 562 -22.69 28.68 -6.05
C GLU A 562 -21.90 29.63 -6.98
N VAL A 563 -22.36 29.93 -8.20
CA VAL A 563 -21.53 30.70 -9.16
C VAL A 563 -21.93 32.18 -9.31
N GLU A 564 -23.16 32.60 -8.98
CA GLU A 564 -23.61 34.00 -9.18
C GLU A 564 -24.23 34.66 -7.94
N THR A 565 -24.02 34.12 -6.73
CA THR A 565 -24.29 34.87 -5.46
C THR A 565 -23.14 34.86 -4.46
N MET A 566 -22.00 34.22 -4.79
CA MET A 566 -20.70 34.70 -4.35
C MET A 566 -20.28 35.98 -5.07
N ARG A 567 -21.16 36.58 -5.86
CA ARG A 567 -20.92 37.92 -6.36
C ARG A 567 -21.54 39.02 -5.52
N LEU A 568 -21.04 38.96 -4.29
CA LEU A 568 -20.30 40.11 -3.78
C LEU A 568 -21.17 41.16 -3.15
N ARG A 569 -22.44 40.84 -2.91
CA ARG A 569 -23.18 41.64 -1.96
C ARG A 569 -23.98 40.76 -1.05
N ALA A 570 -23.83 40.96 0.22
CA ALA A 570 -22.90 41.83 0.89
C ALA A 570 -23.06 41.31 2.28
N HIS A 571 -21.97 41.04 2.96
CA HIS A 571 -21.26 42.14 3.60
C HIS A 571 -22.09 43.02 4.50
N ALA A 572 -23.27 42.57 4.81
CA ALA A 572 -24.09 43.15 5.79
C ALA A 572 -24.64 41.91 6.47
N ASP A 573 -24.47 41.89 7.77
CA ASP A 573 -25.65 41.58 8.53
C ASP A 573 -26.07 40.12 8.33
N THR A 574 -25.49 39.16 9.00
CA THR A 574 -25.48 39.20 10.44
C THR A 574 -25.20 37.73 10.80
N ALA A 575 -24.07 37.33 11.38
CA ALA A 575 -23.13 38.09 12.19
C ALA A 575 -23.79 39.04 13.23
N TRP A 576 -25.13 39.04 13.30
CA TRP A 576 -26.06 38.82 14.40
C TRP A 576 -26.59 37.37 14.20
N LEU A 577 -25.74 36.35 14.11
CA LEU A 577 -25.14 35.96 15.38
C LEU A 577 -26.33 35.67 16.28
N GLU A 578 -26.28 34.49 16.76
CA GLU A 578 -25.58 34.43 18.02
C GLU A 578 -26.64 33.87 18.91
N ALA A 579 -26.13 33.39 20.01
CA ALA A 579 -26.72 33.60 21.31
C ALA A 579 -28.19 33.24 21.45
N GLU A 580 -29.12 33.97 20.84
CA GLU A 580 -30.56 33.93 21.02
C GLU A 580 -31.17 32.53 21.04
N GLN A 581 -30.89 31.69 20.04
CA GLN A 581 -31.54 30.37 19.98
C GLN A 581 -30.97 29.38 20.99
N LEU A 582 -29.66 29.46 21.28
CA LEU A 582 -29.05 28.64 22.33
C LEU A 582 -29.41 29.15 23.74
N ARG A 583 -29.66 30.46 23.89
CA ARG A 583 -30.19 31.10 25.10
C ARG A 583 -31.60 30.58 25.41
N ARG A 584 -32.44 30.36 24.39
CA ARG A 584 -33.82 29.86 24.55
C ARG A 584 -33.88 28.43 25.10
N GLU A 585 -32.96 27.57 24.68
CA GLU A 585 -32.86 26.21 25.22
C GLU A 585 -32.34 26.21 26.67
N GLN A 586 -31.38 27.09 27.00
CA GLN A 586 -30.92 27.26 28.38
C GLN A 586 -31.96 27.94 29.30
N LEU A 587 -32.83 28.79 28.75
CA LEU A 587 -33.91 29.46 29.49
C LEU A 587 -35.01 28.48 29.91
N LEU A 588 -35.36 27.51 29.07
CA LEU A 588 -36.37 26.49 29.39
C LEU A 588 -35.89 25.52 30.48
N GLU A 589 -34.60 25.17 30.49
CA GLU A 589 -33.99 24.33 31.54
C GLU A 589 -33.84 25.13 32.85
N ALA A 590 -33.50 26.42 32.77
CA ALA A 590 -33.39 27.32 33.91
C ALA A 590 -34.74 27.70 34.53
N GLU A 591 -35.82 27.87 33.76
CA GLU A 591 -37.18 28.11 34.31
C GLU A 591 -37.70 26.88 35.06
N ARG A 592 -37.40 25.67 34.57
CA ARG A 592 -37.80 24.43 35.24
C ARG A 592 -37.09 24.26 36.60
N GLN A 593 -35.79 24.57 36.65
CA GLN A 593 -35.01 24.54 37.89
C GLN A 593 -35.29 25.74 38.82
N GLN A 594 -35.63 26.92 38.28
CA GLN A 594 -36.07 28.07 39.08
C GLN A 594 -37.46 27.84 39.68
N MET A 595 -38.41 27.19 39.02
CA MET A 595 -39.72 26.89 39.60
C MET A 595 -39.64 25.91 40.78
N GLU A 596 -38.72 24.94 40.73
CA GLU A 596 -38.46 24.01 41.84
C GLU A 596 -37.62 24.64 42.97
N ALA A 597 -36.65 25.51 42.63
CA ALA A 597 -35.82 26.21 43.62
C ALA A 597 -36.54 27.39 44.30
N THR A 598 -37.44 28.10 43.62
CA THR A 598 -38.24 29.20 44.21
C THR A 598 -39.33 28.67 45.15
N ALA A 599 -39.89 27.49 44.89
CA ALA A 599 -40.83 26.82 45.79
C ALA A 599 -40.16 26.29 47.07
N ALA A 600 -38.89 25.87 47.02
CA ALA A 600 -38.10 25.45 48.17
C ALA A 600 -37.54 26.64 48.97
N ALA A 601 -36.99 27.65 48.29
CA ALA A 601 -36.42 28.85 48.93
C ALA A 601 -37.47 29.76 49.59
N ALA A 602 -38.73 29.74 49.14
CA ALA A 602 -39.83 30.48 49.77
C ALA A 602 -40.29 29.84 51.11
N ARG A 603 -40.07 28.54 51.32
CA ARG A 603 -40.40 27.85 52.58
C ARG A 603 -39.29 27.96 53.63
N GLU A 604 -38.03 28.03 53.18
CA GLU A 604 -36.85 28.14 54.04
C GLU A 604 -36.61 29.59 54.53
N LYS A 605 -36.85 30.60 53.66
CA LYS A 605 -36.75 32.02 54.05
C LYS A 605 -37.83 32.52 55.03
N LEU A 606 -38.95 31.81 55.19
CA LEU A 606 -40.00 32.17 56.14
C LEU A 606 -39.64 31.74 57.58
N LEU A 607 -38.87 30.66 57.74
CA LEU A 607 -38.53 30.09 59.05
C LEU A 607 -37.22 30.65 59.64
N GLU A 608 -36.26 31.06 58.81
CA GLU A 608 -34.98 31.60 59.30
C GLU A 608 -35.02 33.10 59.64
N THR A 609 -35.87 33.87 58.97
CA THR A 609 -36.04 35.32 59.21
C THR A 609 -36.70 35.63 60.56
N GLU A 610 -37.49 34.69 61.10
CA GLU A 610 -38.10 34.80 62.43
C GLU A 610 -37.15 34.35 63.57
N ALA A 611 -36.14 33.52 63.28
CA ALA A 611 -35.16 33.02 64.24
C ALA A 611 -33.93 33.95 64.39
N ALA A 612 -33.44 34.52 63.29
CA ALA A 612 -32.27 35.41 63.29
C ALA A 612 -32.53 36.77 63.96
N THR A 613 -33.75 37.31 63.84
CA THR A 613 -34.15 38.58 64.45
C THR A 613 -34.24 38.51 65.98
N ARG A 614 -34.56 37.34 66.54
CA ARG A 614 -34.60 37.11 68.00
C ARG A 614 -33.21 36.85 68.61
N ALA A 615 -32.29 36.26 67.85
CA ALA A 615 -30.92 35.99 68.32
C ALA A 615 -30.02 37.25 68.33
N ILE A 616 -30.19 38.16 67.36
CA ILE A 616 -29.39 39.39 67.27
C ILE A 616 -29.77 40.40 68.35
N ALA A 617 -31.05 40.47 68.74
CA ALA A 617 -31.52 41.34 69.84
C ALA A 617 -31.01 40.89 71.22
N ALA A 618 -30.85 39.58 71.46
CA ALA A 618 -30.32 39.06 72.72
C ALA A 618 -28.78 39.19 72.84
N GLN A 619 -28.05 39.18 71.72
CA GLN A 619 -26.60 39.34 71.71
C GLN A 619 -26.13 40.80 71.87
N SER A 620 -26.90 41.78 71.38
CA SER A 620 -26.57 43.21 71.58
C SER A 620 -26.69 43.62 73.04
N GLU A 621 -27.70 43.12 73.76
CA GLU A 621 -27.94 43.41 75.18
C GLU A 621 -26.83 42.84 76.09
N LEU A 622 -26.30 41.65 75.76
CA LEU A 622 -25.18 41.02 76.46
C LEU A 622 -23.83 41.73 76.21
N LEU A 623 -23.62 42.27 75.01
CA LEU A 623 -22.39 43.02 74.66
C LEU A 623 -22.35 44.40 75.32
N GLU A 624 -23.48 45.09 75.44
CA GLU A 624 -23.53 46.38 76.17
C GLU A 624 -23.23 46.19 77.66
N ARG A 625 -23.75 45.13 78.28
CA ARG A 625 -23.49 44.81 79.68
C ARG A 625 -22.03 44.46 79.94
N ARG A 626 -21.36 43.78 79.01
CA ARG A 626 -19.92 43.48 79.09
C ARG A 626 -19.05 44.75 78.95
N ARG A 627 -19.41 45.66 78.03
CA ARG A 627 -18.70 46.94 77.87
C ARG A 627 -18.85 47.86 79.08
N ALA A 628 -19.99 47.84 79.77
CA ALA A 628 -20.19 48.60 81.00
C ALA A 628 -19.26 48.10 82.14
N LEU A 629 -19.13 46.78 82.30
CA LEU A 629 -18.24 46.17 83.30
C LEU A 629 -16.75 46.42 82.99
N GLU A 630 -16.36 46.40 81.72
CA GLU A 630 -14.97 46.69 81.30
C GLU A 630 -14.59 48.16 81.57
N ARG A 631 -15.52 49.11 81.40
CA ARG A 631 -15.28 50.53 81.77
C ARG A 631 -15.08 50.70 83.26
N GLN A 632 -15.89 50.04 84.07
CA GLN A 632 -15.82 50.11 85.53
C GLN A 632 -14.48 49.54 86.04
N ASN A 633 -14.03 48.41 85.50
CA ASN A 633 -12.73 47.82 85.83
C ASN A 633 -11.55 48.69 85.37
N ALA A 634 -11.67 49.36 84.21
CA ALA A 634 -10.64 50.29 83.73
C ALA A 634 -10.55 51.57 84.58
N GLU A 635 -11.68 52.08 85.09
CA GLU A 635 -11.73 53.19 86.03
C GLU A 635 -11.04 52.82 87.36
N GLU A 636 -11.36 51.65 87.93
CA GLU A 636 -10.71 51.12 89.13
C GLU A 636 -9.20 50.90 88.93
N GLU A 637 -8.76 50.35 87.80
CA GLU A 637 -7.33 50.24 87.47
C GLU A 637 -6.67 51.63 87.35
N SER A 638 -7.36 52.62 86.81
CA SER A 638 -6.81 53.98 86.66
C SER A 638 -6.64 54.68 88.01
N GLU A 639 -7.57 54.46 88.95
CA GLU A 639 -7.48 54.95 90.32
C GLU A 639 -6.36 54.25 91.10
N ALA A 640 -6.24 52.93 90.95
CA ALA A 640 -5.14 52.16 91.53
C ALA A 640 -3.78 52.61 90.98
N ARG A 641 -3.67 52.89 89.66
CA ARG A 641 -2.46 53.45 89.04
C ARG A 641 -2.16 54.86 89.51
N ARG A 642 -3.18 55.73 89.72
CA ARG A 642 -3.00 57.06 90.30
C ARG A 642 -2.49 56.98 91.74
N LEU A 643 -3.05 56.10 92.57
CA LEU A 643 -2.58 55.89 93.95
C LEU A 643 -1.15 55.34 93.97
N MET A 644 -0.82 54.38 93.10
CA MET A 644 0.55 53.87 92.94
C MET A 644 1.53 54.95 92.44
N ALA A 645 1.11 55.85 91.55
CA ALA A 645 1.90 56.98 91.07
C ALA A 645 2.12 58.04 92.17
N ILE A 646 1.13 58.29 93.03
CA ILE A 646 1.27 59.16 94.20
C ILE A 646 2.26 58.54 95.20
N MET A 647 2.14 57.25 95.50
CA MET A 647 3.10 56.55 96.37
C MET A 647 4.52 56.49 95.78
N ALA A 648 4.67 56.36 94.47
CA ALA A 648 5.96 56.42 93.78
C ALA A 648 6.56 57.83 93.75
N SER A 649 5.71 58.86 93.63
CA SER A 649 6.08 60.28 93.69
C SER A 649 6.55 60.68 95.10
N GLU A 650 5.92 60.19 96.17
CA GLU A 650 6.39 60.42 97.54
C GLU A 650 7.72 59.71 97.81
N ARG A 651 7.87 58.45 97.39
CA ARG A 651 9.18 57.75 97.44
C ARG A 651 10.27 58.46 96.63
N GLY A 652 9.90 59.08 95.51
CA GLY A 652 10.80 59.87 94.66
C GLY A 652 11.17 61.23 95.27
N ARG A 653 10.26 61.88 95.98
CA ARG A 653 10.53 63.12 96.74
C ARG A 653 11.42 62.84 97.96
N ASP A 654 11.20 61.72 98.66
CA ASP A 654 12.07 61.30 99.76
C ASP A 654 13.48 60.95 99.27
N ALA A 655 13.59 60.26 98.12
CA ALA A 655 14.88 59.98 97.48
C ALA A 655 15.58 61.24 96.94
N ALA A 656 14.82 62.21 96.42
CA ALA A 656 15.35 63.51 95.98
C ALA A 656 15.76 64.41 97.17
N PHE A 657 15.06 64.35 98.30
CA PHE A 657 15.45 65.05 99.53
C PHE A 657 16.76 64.49 100.11
N VAL A 658 16.95 63.17 100.05
CA VAL A 658 18.22 62.49 100.39
C VAL A 658 19.34 62.87 99.41
N SER A 659 19.05 63.00 98.11
CA SER A 659 20.00 63.46 97.08
C SER A 659 20.41 64.94 97.24
N VAL A 660 19.45 65.81 97.58
CA VAL A 660 19.70 67.24 97.87
C VAL A 660 20.50 67.43 99.18
N LEU A 661 20.34 66.53 100.16
CA LEU A 661 21.20 66.47 101.35
C LEU A 661 22.62 65.96 101.04
N ALA A 662 22.78 65.04 100.09
CA ALA A 662 24.08 64.47 99.71
C ALA A 662 24.93 65.37 98.80
N ALA A 663 24.35 66.16 97.88
CA ALA A 663 25.12 67.04 96.99
C ALA A 663 25.35 68.46 97.58
N LYS A 664 24.51 68.92 98.51
CA LYS A 664 24.87 70.01 99.44
C LYS A 664 26.13 69.70 100.27
N GLN A 665 26.66 68.46 100.23
CA GLN A 665 27.98 68.13 100.78
C GLN A 665 29.17 68.40 99.83
N GLU A 666 28.97 68.62 98.52
CA GLU A 666 30.09 68.86 97.56
C GLU A 666 30.10 70.23 96.86
N GLU A 667 29.08 71.08 97.10
CA GLU A 667 29.25 72.56 97.08
C GLU A 667 30.38 73.06 98.05
N MET A 668 31.09 72.17 98.75
CA MET A 668 32.14 72.46 99.74
C MET A 668 33.57 72.10 99.29
N LYS A 669 34.00 72.50 98.08
CA LYS A 669 35.42 72.69 97.66
C LYS A 669 35.41 73.27 96.23
N VAL A 670 35.27 74.60 96.09
CA VAL A 670 36.36 75.60 96.07
C VAL A 670 37.26 75.45 94.86
#